data_AF-A0A948ZIF7-F1
#
_entry.id   AF-A0A948ZIF7-F1
#
_cell.length_a   1.000
_cell.length_b   1.000
_cell.length_c   1.000
_cell.angle_alpha   90.00
_cell.angle_beta   90.00
_cell.angle_gamma   90.00
#
_symmetry.space_group_name_H-M   'P 1'
#
loop_
_entity.id
_entity.type
_entity.pdbx_description
1 polymer ?
#
loop_
_entity_poly.entity_id
_entity_poly.type
_entity_poly.pdbx_seq_one_letter_code
_entity_poly.pdbx_strand_id
1 'polypeptide(L)'
;MRQQRAGEPRGIWPSETLFGRFRRRATLSAGCLALAAVLTAARGYADVVVSRGFETVGDTWSLAQVAGGGVLNTSTGPDDFPENQRILSGSGSWLVGNTVSVLTFSEVSLSGWSNVAVGYRVSSTSISSDGGSTPDDCVAAYVATTTYTNQARPVFGTKADIALFGCGGGAIWGFDSGATPVVKNAGGGGVLQPAGGGLRTADGYTDFSIRVLDGKRSLQLKLYISSSGAGNFWNIDDVVLEGSPTVSNDRWWDGDGEGTVGGGSGDWNNATATKRWASDPAGDSFSAWNGANGDNAYFTQSGGTVTIGSGTTVAARSLTFAADGYTIAGGDSKARLALANGGSGGPGANTIEVTDSGHSAAIDATITGNPGVGLTKTGAGTLVLARENTYTGRTAINAGTLCVAAANRLGAPGTEVSFDGGTLRFAAAVDLQDAHPLTLLAGGGTIDTQKFDCSALTTAWSGAGTLTKRGAGALSLQGANDAFSGEVYVQEGTLRLGNNGVLDGCPTIDLGADAVLDLTAVAGGFRFGAAGSQKLQGSGSVLGDLAIDQLGVHDLGHSPGVQCVEGDYTMDGSLQIEIGGTTPGAAAGYDRVRLSGDAHDVSLSGTLSVAWSGVGWASLGDELWIIRNDTAGTLFGTFLGLSDGEPVGVYDGFLWRIHYGADGGLPGGGNDVLLTAAAPVPEPGALSLLLLAGVPLILRKCFGIEFIRI
;
A
#
# COMPACT_ATOMS: atom_id res chain seq x y z
N MET A 1 0.18 37.16 -56.43
CA MET A 1 -0.90 37.53 -57.37
C MET A 1 -1.47 36.26 -57.99
N ARG A 2 -2.80 36.10 -57.96
CA ARG A 2 -3.73 35.29 -58.81
C ARG A 2 -3.20 33.97 -59.42
N GLN A 3 -3.64 32.80 -58.94
CA GLN A 3 -4.84 32.02 -59.35
C GLN A 3 -4.92 31.61 -60.83
N GLN A 4 -4.97 30.29 -61.09
CA GLN A 4 -6.00 29.51 -61.83
C GLN A 4 -5.41 28.12 -62.20
N ARG A 5 -5.88 27.01 -61.61
CA ARG A 5 -6.99 26.10 -61.97
C ARG A 5 -6.81 25.25 -63.24
N ALA A 6 -6.81 23.93 -62.98
CA ALA A 6 -7.48 22.81 -63.68
C ALA A 6 -6.86 22.20 -64.95
N GLY A 7 -6.63 20.88 -64.88
CA GLY A 7 -6.34 19.99 -66.01
C GLY A 7 -5.92 18.58 -65.57
N GLU A 8 -6.88 17.73 -65.17
CA GLU A 8 -6.77 16.26 -65.22
C GLU A 8 -7.10 15.79 -66.66
N PRO A 9 -6.78 14.54 -67.16
CA PRO A 9 -6.91 13.26 -66.44
C PRO A 9 -5.98 12.06 -66.85
N ARG A 10 -6.20 10.91 -66.19
CA ARG A 10 -5.85 9.48 -66.52
C ARG A 10 -4.42 9.04 -66.16
N GLY A 11 -4.17 7.95 -65.44
CA GLY A 11 -4.99 6.90 -64.85
C GLY A 11 -4.10 5.82 -64.19
N ILE A 12 -4.74 4.77 -63.65
CA ILE A 12 -4.21 3.51 -63.09
C ILE A 12 -4.16 3.46 -61.54
N TRP A 13 -5.16 2.77 -60.97
CA TRP A 13 -5.23 2.18 -59.63
C TRP A 13 -4.60 0.76 -59.68
N PRO A 14 -4.15 0.10 -58.58
CA PRO A 14 -4.90 -0.01 -57.33
C PRO A 14 -4.12 -0.15 -55.98
N SER A 15 -4.93 -0.24 -54.93
CA SER A 15 -4.70 -0.77 -53.57
C SER A 15 -4.12 0.15 -52.47
N GLU A 16 -4.84 0.10 -51.34
CA GLU A 16 -4.48 0.48 -49.97
C GLU A 16 -4.76 1.93 -49.52
N THR A 17 -5.97 2.13 -48.99
CA THR A 17 -6.38 3.30 -48.21
C THR A 17 -5.66 3.36 -46.86
N LEU A 18 -4.98 4.50 -46.66
CA LEU A 18 -4.35 4.98 -45.45
C LEU A 18 -5.27 4.98 -44.21
N PHE A 19 -4.80 4.40 -43.11
CA PHE A 19 -5.13 4.88 -41.76
C PHE A 19 -3.93 5.68 -41.23
N GLY A 20 -4.00 7.00 -41.39
CA GLY A 20 -3.04 7.96 -40.84
C GLY A 20 -3.22 8.09 -39.33
N ARG A 21 -2.14 7.75 -38.60
CA ARG A 21 -2.00 7.93 -37.15
C ARG A 21 -2.11 9.42 -36.75
N PHE A 22 -3.17 9.80 -36.05
CA PHE A 22 -3.15 10.95 -35.15
C PHE A 22 -2.83 10.45 -33.73
N ARG A 23 -1.57 10.53 -33.30
CA ARG A 23 -1.21 10.49 -31.88
C ARG A 23 -1.39 11.90 -31.30
N ARG A 24 -2.50 12.16 -30.60
CA ARG A 24 -2.52 13.21 -29.58
C ARG A 24 -2.13 12.57 -28.25
N ARG A 25 -0.98 13.02 -27.72
CA ARG A 25 -0.59 12.83 -26.32
C ARG A 25 -1.68 13.44 -25.44
N ALA A 26 -2.38 12.62 -24.68
CA ALA A 26 -3.08 13.07 -23.48
C ALA A 26 -2.09 12.98 -22.32
N THR A 27 -1.49 14.12 -21.98
CA THR A 27 -0.78 14.30 -20.71
C THR A 27 -1.85 14.39 -19.63
N LEU A 28 -2.18 13.27 -18.99
CA LEU A 28 -2.96 13.28 -17.76
C LEU A 28 -1.98 13.60 -16.61
N SER A 29 -2.15 14.76 -15.98
CA SER A 29 -1.38 15.14 -14.81
C SER A 29 -1.74 14.24 -13.62
N ALA A 30 -0.74 13.94 -12.80
CA ALA A 30 -0.80 13.03 -11.65
C ALA A 30 -1.86 13.40 -10.58
N GLY A 31 -2.50 14.57 -10.67
CA GLY A 31 -3.61 14.97 -9.81
C GLY A 31 -4.96 14.32 -10.15
N CYS A 32 -5.14 13.72 -11.33
CA CYS A 32 -6.41 13.11 -11.73
C CYS A 32 -6.51 11.60 -11.42
N LEU A 33 -5.40 10.90 -11.15
CA LEU A 33 -5.42 9.48 -10.78
C LEU A 33 -5.84 9.26 -9.32
N ALA A 34 -5.57 10.22 -8.43
CA ALA A 34 -5.95 10.14 -7.01
C ALA A 34 -7.47 10.25 -6.77
N LEU A 35 -8.23 10.80 -7.74
CA LEU A 35 -9.68 10.94 -7.63
C LEU A 35 -10.45 9.76 -8.26
N ALA A 36 -9.81 8.99 -9.15
CA ALA A 36 -10.43 7.83 -9.79
C ALA A 36 -10.35 6.55 -8.94
N ALA A 37 -9.37 6.45 -8.03
CA ALA A 37 -9.22 5.31 -7.10
C ALA A 37 -10.25 5.31 -5.95
N VAL A 38 -11.04 6.39 -5.79
CA VAL A 38 -12.09 6.51 -4.76
C VAL A 38 -13.45 6.00 -5.27
N LEU A 39 -13.58 5.64 -6.55
CA LEU A 39 -14.88 5.43 -7.20
C LEU A 39 -15.09 4.02 -7.79
N THR A 40 -14.56 2.97 -7.16
CA THR A 40 -14.85 1.55 -7.54
C THR A 40 -15.26 0.66 -6.37
N ALA A 41 -15.72 1.25 -5.26
CA ALA A 41 -16.31 0.54 -4.13
C ALA A 41 -17.73 1.07 -3.90
N ALA A 42 -18.73 0.49 -4.56
CA ALA A 42 -20.10 0.98 -4.46
C ALA A 42 -21.15 -0.14 -4.33
N ARG A 43 -20.92 -1.07 -3.38
CA ARG A 43 -21.93 -1.84 -2.62
C ARG A 43 -21.32 -2.49 -1.36
N GLY A 44 -20.24 -1.92 -0.81
CA GLY A 44 -19.51 -2.47 0.34
C GLY A 44 -19.81 -1.77 1.66
N TYR A 45 -21.01 -1.19 1.83
CA TYR A 45 -21.30 -0.30 2.93
C TYR A 45 -22.35 -0.88 3.86
N ALA A 46 -21.96 -1.07 5.11
CA ALA A 46 -22.84 -0.93 6.26
C ALA A 46 -23.88 -2.03 6.57
N ASP A 47 -24.31 -2.07 7.83
CA ASP A 47 -25.37 -2.96 8.27
C ASP A 47 -26.72 -2.41 7.80
N VAL A 48 -27.67 -3.30 7.53
CA VAL A 48 -29.03 -2.91 7.13
C VAL A 48 -29.73 -2.23 8.29
N VAL A 49 -30.00 -0.92 8.15
CA VAL A 49 -30.79 -0.15 9.11
C VAL A 49 -32.25 -0.53 8.96
N VAL A 50 -32.76 -0.47 7.73
CA VAL A 50 -34.08 -0.97 7.33
C VAL A 50 -34.04 -1.40 5.86
N SER A 51 -34.93 -2.30 5.46
CA SER A 51 -35.00 -2.84 4.10
C SER A 51 -36.44 -3.04 3.64
N ARG A 52 -36.62 -2.99 2.33
CA ARG A 52 -37.85 -3.31 1.63
C ARG A 52 -37.50 -3.95 0.29
N GLY A 53 -37.43 -5.27 0.31
CA GLY A 53 -37.34 -6.10 -0.90
C GLY A 53 -38.73 -6.44 -1.47
N PHE A 54 -39.81 -5.86 -0.94
CA PHE A 54 -41.18 -6.18 -1.37
C PHE A 54 -41.50 -7.68 -1.24
N GLU A 55 -40.87 -8.29 -0.25
CA GLU A 55 -40.89 -9.71 0.01
C GLU A 55 -42.09 -10.12 0.86
N THR A 56 -42.50 -11.38 0.74
CA THR A 56 -43.56 -11.94 1.61
C THR A 56 -43.15 -12.00 3.10
N VAL A 57 -41.84 -11.95 3.39
CA VAL A 57 -41.26 -11.90 4.76
C VAL A 57 -39.96 -11.11 4.74
N GLY A 58 -39.66 -10.34 5.81
CA GLY A 58 -38.34 -9.72 6.03
C GLY A 58 -38.27 -8.21 5.73
N ASP A 59 -39.31 -7.63 5.13
CA ASP A 59 -39.43 -6.18 4.94
C ASP A 59 -39.59 -5.45 6.28
N THR A 60 -38.65 -4.55 6.57
CA THR A 60 -38.63 -3.75 7.82
C THR A 60 -38.93 -2.28 7.59
N TRP A 61 -38.73 -1.76 6.37
CA TRP A 61 -39.02 -0.39 6.01
C TRP A 61 -40.47 -0.24 5.53
N SER A 62 -41.35 0.28 6.38
CA SER A 62 -42.76 0.44 6.01
C SER A 62 -43.00 1.53 4.95
N LEU A 63 -44.06 1.40 4.15
CA LEU A 63 -44.53 2.49 3.29
C LEU A 63 -45.46 3.42 4.05
N ALA A 64 -45.15 4.71 3.99
CA ALA A 64 -46.04 5.76 4.45
C ALA A 64 -47.14 6.08 3.44
N GLN A 65 -46.85 5.95 2.14
CA GLN A 65 -47.82 6.23 1.07
C GLN A 65 -47.48 5.48 -0.22
N VAL A 66 -48.51 4.99 -0.91
CA VAL A 66 -48.48 4.59 -2.32
C VAL A 66 -49.49 5.46 -3.06
N ALA A 67 -49.08 6.10 -4.16
CA ALA A 67 -49.97 6.88 -5.00
C ALA A 67 -49.71 6.60 -6.49
N GLY A 68 -50.75 6.68 -7.31
CA GLY A 68 -50.67 6.33 -8.73
C GLY A 68 -50.88 4.84 -9.01
N GLY A 69 -50.50 4.39 -10.21
CA GLY A 69 -50.58 2.98 -10.63
C GLY A 69 -49.31 2.18 -10.30
N GLY A 70 -49.34 0.87 -10.51
CA GLY A 70 -48.26 -0.08 -10.19
C GLY A 70 -48.78 -1.23 -9.34
N VAL A 71 -48.14 -2.40 -9.47
CA VAL A 71 -48.56 -3.63 -8.78
C VAL A 71 -47.35 -4.34 -8.19
N LEU A 72 -47.56 -4.94 -7.03
CA LEU A 72 -46.59 -5.90 -6.50
C LEU A 72 -46.67 -7.17 -7.35
N ASN A 73 -45.63 -7.47 -8.12
CA ASN A 73 -45.54 -8.70 -8.89
C ASN A 73 -44.89 -9.78 -8.04
N THR A 74 -45.65 -10.83 -7.69
CA THR A 74 -45.17 -12.02 -6.97
C THR A 74 -45.17 -13.28 -7.83
N SER A 75 -45.45 -13.17 -9.13
CA SER A 75 -45.52 -14.32 -10.05
C SER A 75 -44.12 -14.91 -10.32
N THR A 76 -44.06 -16.16 -10.77
CA THR A 76 -42.82 -16.89 -11.09
C THR A 76 -42.99 -17.74 -12.35
N GLY A 77 -41.91 -17.92 -13.12
CA GLY A 77 -41.91 -18.79 -14.31
C GLY A 77 -42.70 -18.19 -15.47
N PRO A 78 -43.44 -18.98 -16.27
CA PRO A 78 -44.18 -18.49 -17.45
C PRO A 78 -45.35 -17.56 -17.12
N ASP A 79 -45.75 -17.47 -15.84
CA ASP A 79 -46.76 -16.53 -15.35
C ASP A 79 -46.15 -15.17 -14.90
N ASP A 80 -44.81 -15.05 -14.93
CA ASP A 80 -44.12 -13.76 -14.83
C ASP A 80 -44.32 -13.00 -16.14
N PHE A 81 -44.92 -11.81 -16.09
CA PHE A 81 -45.26 -11.05 -17.29
C PHE A 81 -44.73 -9.60 -17.21
N PRO A 82 -43.78 -9.21 -18.07
CA PRO A 82 -43.13 -10.02 -19.12
C PRO A 82 -42.26 -11.16 -18.56
N GLU A 83 -42.01 -12.22 -19.33
CA GLU A 83 -41.33 -13.44 -18.87
C GLU A 83 -39.87 -13.17 -18.43
N ASN A 84 -39.47 -13.70 -17.26
CA ASN A 84 -38.12 -13.62 -16.68
C ASN A 84 -37.61 -12.19 -16.40
N GLN A 85 -38.48 -11.26 -16.01
CA GLN A 85 -38.15 -9.83 -15.87
C GLN A 85 -37.91 -9.36 -14.43
N ARG A 86 -38.11 -10.24 -13.44
CA ARG A 86 -37.90 -9.92 -12.02
C ARG A 86 -36.41 -9.72 -11.67
N ILE A 87 -36.17 -8.88 -10.67
CA ILE A 87 -34.85 -8.74 -10.05
C ILE A 87 -34.69 -9.96 -9.12
N LEU A 88 -33.80 -10.89 -9.49
CA LEU A 88 -33.75 -12.29 -9.00
C LEU A 88 -33.18 -12.50 -7.57
N SER A 89 -33.49 -11.63 -6.61
CA SER A 89 -33.06 -11.78 -5.21
C SER A 89 -34.14 -12.27 -4.24
N GLY A 90 -35.43 -12.38 -4.63
CA GLY A 90 -36.49 -12.83 -3.72
C GLY A 90 -37.83 -13.28 -4.33
N SER A 91 -38.98 -12.93 -3.74
CA SER A 91 -40.37 -13.39 -3.97
C SER A 91 -41.31 -12.35 -4.60
N GLY A 92 -40.93 -11.07 -4.70
CA GLY A 92 -41.67 -10.09 -5.51
C GLY A 92 -40.93 -8.80 -5.82
N SER A 93 -41.34 -8.06 -6.86
CA SER A 93 -40.78 -6.75 -7.21
C SER A 93 -41.91 -5.75 -7.50
N TRP A 94 -41.66 -4.45 -7.29
CA TRP A 94 -42.66 -3.42 -7.59
C TRP A 94 -42.64 -3.08 -9.09
N LEU A 95 -43.74 -3.41 -9.78
CA LEU A 95 -43.88 -3.29 -11.23
C LEU A 95 -44.71 -2.05 -11.60
N VAL A 96 -44.18 -1.21 -12.50
CA VAL A 96 -44.87 -0.01 -12.98
C VAL A 96 -44.86 0.03 -14.51
N GLY A 97 -46.03 -0.08 -15.14
CA GLY A 97 -46.18 -0.05 -16.59
C GLY A 97 -47.28 0.90 -17.06
N ASN A 98 -46.99 1.69 -18.11
CA ASN A 98 -47.90 2.68 -18.72
C ASN A 98 -48.68 3.53 -17.70
N THR A 99 -48.00 3.95 -16.64
CA THR A 99 -48.56 4.71 -15.52
C THR A 99 -47.46 5.42 -14.75
N VAL A 100 -47.86 6.22 -13.75
CA VAL A 100 -46.96 6.82 -12.76
C VAL A 100 -47.23 6.18 -11.40
N SER A 101 -46.18 5.82 -10.68
CA SER A 101 -46.22 5.32 -9.31
C SER A 101 -45.36 6.19 -8.42
N VAL A 102 -45.82 6.47 -7.19
CA VAL A 102 -45.05 7.13 -6.16
C VAL A 102 -45.08 6.28 -4.90
N LEU A 103 -43.89 5.86 -4.47
CA LEU A 103 -43.67 5.13 -3.22
C LEU A 103 -42.99 6.04 -2.22
N THR A 104 -43.65 6.33 -1.11
CA THR A 104 -43.06 7.08 0.00
C THR A 104 -42.86 6.14 1.16
N PHE A 105 -41.61 6.00 1.59
CA PHE A 105 -41.21 5.17 2.71
C PHE A 105 -41.42 5.92 4.03
N SER A 106 -41.58 5.19 5.13
CA SER A 106 -41.66 5.79 6.46
C SER A 106 -40.34 6.45 6.84
N GLU A 107 -40.42 7.44 7.75
CA GLU A 107 -39.24 8.09 8.28
C GLU A 107 -38.46 7.14 9.19
N VAL A 108 -37.14 7.11 9.02
CA VAL A 108 -36.21 6.25 9.77
C VAL A 108 -35.32 7.14 10.62
N SER A 109 -35.13 6.79 11.91
CA SER A 109 -34.15 7.46 12.75
C SER A 109 -32.74 7.06 12.33
N LEU A 110 -31.85 8.05 12.20
CA LEU A 110 -30.41 7.84 11.99
C LEU A 110 -29.63 7.98 13.30
N SER A 111 -30.31 8.06 14.44
CA SER A 111 -29.64 8.08 15.74
C SER A 111 -28.90 6.77 15.95
N GLY A 112 -27.61 6.83 16.28
CA GLY A 112 -26.79 5.64 16.40
C GLY A 112 -26.15 5.20 15.09
N TRP A 113 -26.28 5.95 13.98
CA TRP A 113 -25.76 5.55 12.67
C TRP A 113 -24.96 6.69 11.98
N SER A 114 -23.94 6.33 11.22
CA SER A 114 -23.05 7.19 10.41
C SER A 114 -22.80 6.54 9.04
N ASN A 115 -22.24 7.29 8.08
CA ASN A 115 -21.99 6.80 6.72
C ASN A 115 -23.23 6.19 6.07
N VAL A 116 -24.38 6.82 6.28
CA VAL A 116 -25.68 6.29 5.87
C VAL A 116 -25.83 6.38 4.35
N ALA A 117 -26.37 5.35 3.72
CA ALA A 117 -26.69 5.34 2.30
C ALA A 117 -28.04 4.67 2.03
N VAL A 118 -28.77 5.18 1.04
CA VAL A 118 -29.98 4.54 0.50
C VAL A 118 -29.61 3.83 -0.79
N GLY A 119 -29.91 2.54 -0.90
CA GLY A 119 -29.74 1.74 -2.11
C GLY A 119 -31.07 1.22 -2.66
N TYR A 120 -31.12 0.95 -3.96
CA TYR A 120 -32.20 0.17 -4.59
C TYR A 120 -31.75 -0.44 -5.91
N ARG A 121 -32.46 -1.49 -6.35
CA ARG A 121 -32.27 -2.15 -7.64
C ARG A 121 -33.37 -1.75 -8.61
N VAL A 122 -33.01 -1.64 -9.89
CA VAL A 122 -33.95 -1.30 -10.96
C VAL A 122 -33.62 -2.02 -12.27
N SER A 123 -34.65 -2.46 -12.98
CA SER A 123 -34.56 -2.91 -14.37
C SER A 123 -35.69 -2.30 -15.21
N SER A 124 -35.50 -2.25 -16.52
CA SER A 124 -36.53 -1.83 -17.47
C SER A 124 -36.75 -2.90 -18.52
N THR A 125 -38.03 -3.22 -18.75
CA THR A 125 -38.44 -4.45 -19.43
C THR A 125 -39.58 -4.17 -20.40
N SER A 126 -39.76 -5.05 -21.40
CA SER A 126 -40.82 -4.91 -22.41
C SER A 126 -41.40 -6.26 -22.80
N ILE A 127 -42.69 -6.28 -23.17
CA ILE A 127 -43.34 -7.44 -23.80
C ILE A 127 -43.03 -7.56 -25.30
N SER A 128 -42.34 -6.57 -25.88
CA SER A 128 -41.87 -6.59 -27.26
C SER A 128 -40.35 -6.62 -27.29
N SER A 129 -39.75 -7.23 -28.32
CA SER A 129 -38.29 -7.37 -28.44
C SER A 129 -37.55 -6.05 -28.68
N ASP A 130 -38.27 -4.97 -29.00
CA ASP A 130 -37.70 -3.75 -29.61
C ASP A 130 -38.00 -2.47 -28.82
N GLY A 131 -38.27 -2.54 -27.50
CA GLY A 131 -38.41 -1.29 -26.75
C GLY A 131 -38.73 -1.39 -25.27
N GLY A 132 -37.73 -1.29 -24.38
CA GLY A 132 -37.91 -1.00 -22.95
C GLY A 132 -38.23 0.48 -22.68
N SER A 133 -37.72 1.05 -21.59
CA SER A 133 -37.97 2.46 -21.22
C SER A 133 -37.68 3.46 -22.36
N THR A 134 -38.60 4.40 -22.54
CA THR A 134 -38.51 5.50 -23.51
C THR A 134 -37.93 6.78 -22.88
N PRO A 135 -37.51 7.79 -23.65
CA PRO A 135 -36.93 9.03 -23.10
C PRO A 135 -37.80 9.79 -22.08
N ASP A 136 -39.12 9.59 -22.11
CA ASP A 136 -40.08 10.23 -21.21
C ASP A 136 -40.33 9.40 -19.92
N ASP A 137 -39.78 8.19 -19.85
CA ASP A 137 -39.88 7.30 -18.71
C ASP A 137 -38.76 7.57 -17.71
N CYS A 138 -39.06 7.47 -16.41
CA CYS A 138 -38.03 7.70 -15.40
C CYS A 138 -38.26 6.95 -14.09
N VAL A 139 -37.16 6.75 -13.36
CA VAL A 139 -37.13 6.38 -11.95
C VAL A 139 -36.33 7.45 -11.21
N ALA A 140 -36.97 8.17 -10.31
CA ALA A 140 -36.37 9.29 -9.59
C ALA A 140 -36.52 9.12 -8.08
N ALA A 141 -35.42 9.19 -7.35
CA ALA A 141 -35.39 9.11 -5.91
C ALA A 141 -35.20 10.50 -5.29
N TYR A 142 -35.96 10.74 -4.23
CA TYR A 142 -35.93 11.95 -3.42
C TYR A 142 -35.64 11.51 -1.98
N VAL A 143 -34.64 12.12 -1.37
CA VAL A 143 -34.19 11.90 -0.01
C VAL A 143 -34.43 13.16 0.79
N ALA A 144 -35.19 13.04 1.86
CA ALA A 144 -35.41 14.11 2.81
C ALA A 144 -34.75 13.77 4.14
N THR A 145 -34.06 14.73 4.76
CA THR A 145 -33.40 14.53 6.06
C THR A 145 -33.70 15.66 7.04
N THR A 146 -33.54 15.38 8.34
CA THR A 146 -33.56 16.40 9.39
C THR A 146 -32.20 16.50 10.07
N THR A 147 -31.94 17.65 10.69
CA THR A 147 -30.69 17.89 11.46
C THR A 147 -30.95 18.00 12.97
N TYR A 148 -32.20 18.29 13.38
CA TYR A 148 -32.58 18.52 14.77
C TYR A 148 -33.81 17.68 15.17
N THR A 149 -33.86 17.27 16.43
CA THR A 149 -34.91 16.40 17.01
C THR A 149 -36.30 17.05 17.08
N ASN A 150 -36.37 18.37 17.02
CA ASN A 150 -37.62 19.15 17.09
C ASN A 150 -38.09 19.70 15.74
N GLN A 151 -37.43 19.34 14.65
CA GLN A 151 -37.84 19.74 13.31
C GLN A 151 -39.06 18.90 12.90
N ALA A 152 -40.07 19.54 12.28
CA ALA A 152 -41.17 18.80 11.65
C ALA A 152 -40.61 17.82 10.60
N ARG A 153 -41.37 16.77 10.27
CA ARG A 153 -40.98 15.65 9.37
C ARG A 153 -40.11 16.10 8.19
N PRO A 154 -39.14 15.27 7.75
CA PRO A 154 -38.30 15.56 6.60
C PRO A 154 -39.11 16.05 5.40
N VAL A 155 -38.70 17.16 4.78
CA VAL A 155 -39.38 17.74 3.60
C VAL A 155 -38.59 17.38 2.35
N PHE A 156 -39.24 16.73 1.39
CA PHE A 156 -38.63 16.43 0.10
C PHE A 156 -38.39 17.71 -0.71
N GLY A 157 -37.22 17.80 -1.36
CA GLY A 157 -36.92 18.85 -2.32
C GLY A 157 -37.85 18.81 -3.54
N THR A 158 -37.87 19.91 -4.30
CA THR A 158 -38.62 20.03 -5.56
C THR A 158 -37.91 19.38 -6.75
N LYS A 159 -36.69 18.87 -6.55
CA LYS A 159 -35.87 18.16 -7.52
C LYS A 159 -35.43 16.83 -6.93
N ALA A 160 -35.27 15.82 -7.78
CA ALA A 160 -34.79 14.51 -7.38
C ALA A 160 -33.29 14.56 -7.03
N ASP A 161 -32.88 13.76 -6.06
CA ASP A 161 -31.46 13.62 -5.69
C ASP A 161 -30.73 12.75 -6.72
N ILE A 162 -31.40 11.73 -7.24
CA ILE A 162 -30.97 10.96 -8.39
C ILE A 162 -32.17 10.62 -9.28
N ALA A 163 -31.98 10.70 -10.59
CA ALA A 163 -32.99 10.32 -11.56
C ALA A 163 -32.38 9.58 -12.74
N LEU A 164 -33.09 8.54 -13.15
CA LEU A 164 -32.82 7.69 -14.29
C LEU A 164 -33.88 7.96 -15.33
N PHE A 165 -33.46 8.22 -16.56
CA PHE A 165 -34.36 8.44 -17.68
C PHE A 165 -34.11 7.35 -18.71
N GLY A 166 -35.17 6.86 -19.34
CA GLY A 166 -35.03 5.98 -20.50
C GLY A 166 -34.29 6.69 -21.64
N CYS A 167 -33.88 5.93 -22.66
CA CYS A 167 -33.08 6.46 -23.76
C CYS A 167 -33.78 6.33 -25.12
N GLY A 168 -33.29 7.07 -26.11
CA GLY A 168 -33.82 6.99 -27.48
C GLY A 168 -33.61 5.58 -28.05
N GLY A 169 -34.68 4.98 -28.57
CA GLY A 169 -34.66 3.63 -29.15
C GLY A 169 -35.21 2.51 -28.26
N GLY A 170 -35.64 2.80 -27.02
CA GLY A 170 -36.31 1.83 -26.16
C GLY A 170 -35.37 0.77 -25.55
N ALA A 171 -34.43 1.18 -24.69
CA ALA A 171 -33.47 0.23 -24.14
C ALA A 171 -34.08 -0.67 -23.06
N ILE A 172 -33.71 -1.95 -23.12
CA ILE A 172 -34.01 -2.95 -22.09
C ILE A 172 -32.83 -2.97 -21.12
N TRP A 173 -33.01 -2.34 -19.96
CA TRP A 173 -31.95 -2.19 -18.97
C TRP A 173 -31.80 -3.47 -18.17
N GLY A 174 -30.65 -4.13 -18.35
CA GLY A 174 -30.37 -5.50 -17.91
C GLY A 174 -29.92 -6.43 -19.04
N PHE A 175 -30.19 -6.09 -20.31
CA PHE A 175 -29.93 -6.98 -21.45
C PHE A 175 -29.28 -6.31 -22.69
N ASP A 176 -29.40 -5.00 -22.92
CA ASP A 176 -28.75 -4.32 -24.06
C ASP A 176 -27.32 -3.85 -23.74
N SER A 177 -26.34 -4.23 -24.58
CA SER A 177 -24.90 -3.99 -24.36
C SER A 177 -24.39 -2.59 -24.75
N GLY A 178 -25.27 -1.59 -24.97
CA GLY A 178 -24.88 -0.32 -25.60
C GLY A 178 -25.51 0.97 -25.06
N ALA A 179 -26.44 0.91 -24.11
CA ALA A 179 -27.09 2.11 -23.56
C ALA A 179 -26.39 2.58 -22.28
N THR A 180 -25.86 3.80 -22.26
CA THR A 180 -25.35 4.44 -21.03
C THR A 180 -26.46 5.26 -20.35
N PRO A 181 -26.75 5.04 -19.06
CA PRO A 181 -27.78 5.80 -18.36
C PRO A 181 -27.39 7.29 -18.26
N VAL A 182 -28.35 8.18 -18.55
CA VAL A 182 -28.17 9.63 -18.34
C VAL A 182 -28.52 9.96 -16.89
N VAL A 183 -27.52 9.90 -16.01
CA VAL A 183 -27.66 10.33 -14.61
C VAL A 183 -27.56 11.87 -14.57
N LYS A 184 -28.63 12.56 -14.19
CA LYS A 184 -28.62 14.03 -14.00
C LYS A 184 -28.66 14.37 -12.52
N ASN A 185 -27.61 15.02 -12.01
CA ASN A 185 -27.65 15.68 -10.70
C ASN A 185 -28.64 16.86 -10.76
N ALA A 186 -29.71 16.82 -9.97
CA ALA A 186 -30.68 17.90 -9.89
C ALA A 186 -30.58 18.69 -8.56
N GLY A 187 -29.36 19.05 -8.14
CA GLY A 187 -29.12 20.26 -7.33
C GLY A 187 -29.66 20.32 -5.90
N GLY A 188 -29.94 19.21 -5.22
CA GLY A 188 -30.08 19.16 -3.75
C GLY A 188 -28.71 18.96 -3.11
N GLY A 189 -28.28 19.85 -2.21
CA GLY A 189 -26.91 19.87 -1.69
C GLY A 189 -26.52 18.58 -0.94
N GLY A 190 -25.52 17.86 -1.44
CA GLY A 190 -24.74 16.89 -0.67
C GLY A 190 -24.50 15.48 -1.24
N VAL A 191 -24.59 15.22 -2.56
CA VAL A 191 -24.47 13.86 -3.12
C VAL A 191 -23.32 13.72 -4.14
N LEU A 192 -22.44 12.73 -3.93
CA LEU A 192 -21.43 12.24 -4.88
C LEU A 192 -22.04 11.17 -5.80
N GLN A 193 -21.66 11.19 -7.09
CA GLN A 193 -22.20 10.37 -8.19
C GLN A 193 -21.92 8.86 -8.04
N PRO A 194 -22.68 7.98 -8.74
CA PRO A 194 -22.32 6.58 -8.86
C PRO A 194 -20.91 6.39 -9.45
N ALA A 195 -20.19 5.44 -8.87
CA ALA A 195 -19.00 4.80 -9.40
C ALA A 195 -19.28 4.24 -10.80
N GLY A 196 -18.98 5.02 -11.85
CA GLY A 196 -19.17 4.59 -13.24
C GLY A 196 -20.65 4.49 -13.64
N GLY A 197 -20.92 4.61 -14.95
CA GLY A 197 -22.21 4.22 -15.48
C GLY A 197 -22.51 2.78 -15.07
N GLY A 198 -23.73 2.52 -14.61
CA GLY A 198 -24.15 1.23 -14.04
C GLY A 198 -23.51 0.05 -14.76
N LEU A 199 -22.54 -0.59 -14.09
CA LEU A 199 -21.92 -1.80 -14.58
C LEU A 199 -22.98 -2.90 -14.54
N ARG A 200 -23.20 -3.56 -15.69
CA ARG A 200 -23.98 -4.77 -15.82
C ARG A 200 -23.55 -5.77 -14.74
N THR A 201 -24.43 -6.09 -13.80
CA THR A 201 -24.26 -7.33 -13.03
C THR A 201 -24.60 -8.51 -13.95
N ALA A 202 -24.01 -9.68 -13.72
CA ALA A 202 -24.31 -10.88 -14.52
C ALA A 202 -25.81 -11.28 -14.48
N ASP A 203 -26.57 -10.65 -13.58
CA ASP A 203 -27.92 -11.02 -13.14
C ASP A 203 -29.04 -10.12 -13.69
N GLY A 204 -28.74 -9.13 -14.56
CA GLY A 204 -29.76 -8.45 -15.38
C GLY A 204 -30.46 -7.21 -14.79
N TYR A 205 -29.85 -6.50 -13.84
CA TYR A 205 -30.40 -5.25 -13.26
C TYR A 205 -29.32 -4.20 -13.00
N THR A 206 -29.74 -2.97 -12.65
CA THR A 206 -28.85 -1.87 -12.27
C THR A 206 -29.00 -1.51 -10.79
N ASP A 207 -27.87 -1.20 -10.16
CA ASP A 207 -27.78 -0.82 -8.76
C ASP A 207 -27.61 0.68 -8.58
N PHE A 208 -28.36 1.26 -7.63
CA PHE A 208 -28.25 2.66 -7.26
C PHE A 208 -27.99 2.83 -5.78
N SER A 209 -27.21 3.87 -5.45
CA SER A 209 -26.92 4.26 -4.08
C SER A 209 -26.85 5.79 -3.96
N ILE A 210 -27.40 6.34 -2.88
CA ILE A 210 -27.38 7.75 -2.52
C ILE A 210 -26.77 7.86 -1.12
N ARG A 211 -25.59 8.48 -1.03
CA ARG A 211 -24.96 8.76 0.27
C ARG A 211 -25.64 9.93 0.97
N VAL A 212 -25.89 9.77 2.26
CA VAL A 212 -26.42 10.79 3.17
C VAL A 212 -25.26 11.35 3.98
N LEU A 213 -25.16 12.68 4.04
CA LEU A 213 -24.13 13.33 4.86
C LEU A 213 -24.32 12.99 6.35
N ASP A 214 -23.21 12.90 7.09
CA ASP A 214 -23.26 12.68 8.53
C ASP A 214 -23.88 13.87 9.29
N GLY A 215 -24.36 13.61 10.50
CA GLY A 215 -25.02 14.60 11.35
C GLY A 215 -26.52 14.79 11.10
N LYS A 216 -27.12 13.98 10.21
CA LYS A 216 -28.58 13.89 10.07
C LYS A 216 -29.19 13.04 11.18
N ARG A 217 -30.43 13.36 11.56
CA ARG A 217 -31.16 12.70 12.66
C ARG A 217 -32.21 11.73 12.17
N SER A 218 -32.79 11.98 11.00
CA SER A 218 -33.74 11.09 10.35
C SER A 218 -33.67 11.22 8.83
N LEU A 219 -34.19 10.20 8.15
CA LEU A 219 -34.30 10.14 6.71
C LEU A 219 -35.68 9.64 6.28
N GLN A 220 -36.19 10.20 5.20
CA GLN A 220 -37.31 9.65 4.44
C GLN A 220 -36.93 9.51 2.97
N LEU A 221 -37.36 8.42 2.34
CA LEU A 221 -37.18 8.16 0.91
C LEU A 221 -38.51 8.25 0.19
N LYS A 222 -38.50 8.84 -1.01
CA LYS A 222 -39.60 8.79 -1.96
C LYS A 222 -39.06 8.40 -3.34
N LEU A 223 -39.67 7.39 -3.95
CA LEU A 223 -39.42 6.99 -5.32
C LEU A 223 -40.60 7.45 -6.19
N TYR A 224 -40.29 8.14 -7.28
CA TYR A 224 -41.20 8.49 -8.37
C TYR A 224 -40.84 7.66 -9.59
N ILE A 225 -41.80 6.94 -10.15
CA ILE A 225 -41.58 6.01 -11.26
C ILE A 225 -42.61 6.35 -12.34
N SER A 226 -42.17 6.59 -13.57
CA SER A 226 -43.05 6.79 -14.72
C SER A 226 -42.70 5.85 -15.86
N SER A 227 -43.73 5.23 -16.42
CA SER A 227 -43.69 4.47 -17.67
C SER A 227 -44.84 4.96 -18.56
N SER A 228 -44.58 5.15 -19.85
CA SER A 228 -45.52 5.73 -20.82
C SER A 228 -45.68 4.91 -22.10
N GLY A 229 -44.88 3.84 -22.27
CA GLY A 229 -44.99 2.88 -23.37
C GLY A 229 -45.93 1.71 -23.03
N ALA A 230 -46.89 1.42 -23.90
CA ALA A 230 -47.75 0.24 -23.76
C ALA A 230 -46.90 -1.03 -23.87
N GLY A 231 -46.86 -1.81 -22.79
CA GLY A 231 -46.03 -3.01 -22.71
C GLY A 231 -44.62 -2.80 -22.14
N ASN A 232 -44.29 -1.58 -21.68
CA ASN A 232 -43.01 -1.24 -21.07
C ASN A 232 -43.14 -1.11 -19.55
N PHE A 233 -42.15 -1.62 -18.83
CA PHE A 233 -42.20 -1.67 -17.38
C PHE A 233 -40.89 -1.23 -16.74
N TRP A 234 -41.03 -0.68 -15.53
CA TRP A 234 -39.96 -0.55 -14.55
C TRP A 234 -40.20 -1.54 -13.42
N ASN A 235 -39.13 -2.23 -13.01
CA ASN A 235 -39.12 -3.10 -11.83
C ASN A 235 -38.22 -2.47 -10.78
N ILE A 236 -38.72 -2.32 -9.55
CA ILE A 236 -37.96 -1.81 -8.41
C ILE A 236 -37.94 -2.86 -7.30
N ASP A 237 -36.76 -3.07 -6.74
CA ASP A 237 -36.56 -4.05 -5.69
C ASP A 237 -35.40 -3.70 -4.76
N ASP A 238 -35.26 -4.45 -3.65
CA ASP A 238 -34.18 -4.37 -2.66
C ASP A 238 -33.86 -2.93 -2.23
N VAL A 239 -34.91 -2.19 -1.88
CA VAL A 239 -34.75 -0.83 -1.37
C VAL A 239 -34.23 -0.91 0.05
N VAL A 240 -33.02 -0.44 0.28
CA VAL A 240 -32.30 -0.62 1.54
C VAL A 240 -31.78 0.72 2.04
N LEU A 241 -31.83 0.91 3.37
CA LEU A 241 -31.08 1.93 4.07
C LEU A 241 -29.99 1.23 4.87
N GLU A 242 -28.74 1.59 4.62
CA GLU A 242 -27.56 1.00 5.25
C GLU A 242 -26.83 2.10 6.04
N GLY A 243 -26.28 1.75 7.21
CA GLY A 243 -25.46 2.66 8.01
C GLY A 243 -24.41 1.92 8.87
N SER A 244 -23.43 2.66 9.40
CA SER A 244 -22.45 2.16 10.38
C SER A 244 -22.82 2.62 11.79
N PRO A 245 -22.88 1.75 12.81
CA PRO A 245 -23.27 2.16 14.15
C PRO A 245 -22.28 3.16 14.78
N THR A 246 -22.78 4.19 15.49
CA THR A 246 -21.97 5.30 16.07
C THR A 246 -21.62 5.11 17.54
N VAL A 247 -22.11 4.05 18.19
CA VAL A 247 -21.79 3.70 19.58
C VAL A 247 -21.34 2.25 19.65
N SER A 248 -20.04 2.04 19.77
CA SER A 248 -19.48 0.73 20.16
C SER A 248 -19.54 0.61 21.68
N ASN A 249 -20.06 -0.48 22.22
CA ASN A 249 -19.89 -0.77 23.65
C ASN A 249 -18.58 -1.52 23.86
N ASP A 250 -17.85 -1.16 24.91
CA ASP A 250 -16.69 -1.91 25.35
C ASP A 250 -17.18 -3.11 26.16
N ARG A 251 -16.66 -4.29 25.85
CA ARG A 251 -17.05 -5.55 26.50
C ARG A 251 -15.82 -6.32 26.92
N TRP A 252 -15.82 -6.85 28.14
CA TRP A 252 -14.69 -7.59 28.69
C TRP A 252 -14.96 -9.09 28.71
N TRP A 253 -14.01 -9.86 28.18
CA TRP A 253 -14.09 -11.31 28.08
C TRP A 253 -13.90 -12.00 29.42
N ASP A 254 -14.78 -12.97 29.70
CA ASP A 254 -14.70 -13.85 30.85
C ASP A 254 -15.19 -15.25 30.49
N GLY A 255 -14.32 -16.25 30.63
CA GLY A 255 -14.54 -17.61 30.13
C GLY A 255 -15.56 -18.41 30.93
N ASP A 256 -15.68 -18.14 32.23
CA ASP A 256 -16.68 -18.75 33.13
C ASP A 256 -17.93 -17.87 33.31
N GLY A 257 -17.87 -16.58 32.94
CA GLY A 257 -19.00 -15.68 32.74
C GLY A 257 -19.77 -15.34 34.01
N GLU A 258 -19.09 -15.41 35.15
CA GLU A 258 -19.66 -15.26 36.48
C GLU A 258 -18.67 -14.49 37.37
N GLY A 259 -19.17 -13.60 38.23
CA GLY A 259 -18.31 -12.87 39.16
C GLY A 259 -17.49 -11.76 38.51
N THR A 260 -16.23 -11.61 38.91
CA THR A 260 -15.35 -10.56 38.36
C THR A 260 -14.69 -11.05 37.07
N VAL A 261 -14.48 -10.17 36.10
CA VAL A 261 -13.75 -10.49 34.86
C VAL A 261 -12.42 -11.18 35.18
N GLY A 262 -12.27 -12.44 34.79
CA GLY A 262 -11.08 -13.27 35.04
C GLY A 262 -10.37 -13.73 33.77
N GLY A 263 -11.03 -13.63 32.61
CA GLY A 263 -10.50 -14.06 31.32
C GLY A 263 -10.62 -15.58 31.14
N GLY A 264 -9.58 -16.22 30.63
CA GLY A 264 -9.51 -17.68 30.47
C GLY A 264 -10.20 -18.19 29.20
N SER A 265 -10.39 -19.52 29.16
CA SER A 265 -10.97 -20.22 28.01
C SER A 265 -12.50 -20.30 28.10
N GLY A 266 -13.18 -20.26 26.95
CA GLY A 266 -14.63 -20.38 26.88
C GLY A 266 -15.19 -20.16 25.48
N ASP A 267 -16.50 -20.31 25.32
CA ASP A 267 -17.17 -20.18 24.03
C ASP A 267 -17.61 -18.74 23.76
N TRP A 268 -17.19 -18.18 22.64
CA TRP A 268 -17.72 -16.94 22.07
C TRP A 268 -18.81 -17.28 21.06
N ASN A 269 -20.06 -17.23 21.50
CA ASN A 269 -21.21 -17.41 20.63
C ASN A 269 -22.20 -16.24 20.80
N ASN A 270 -23.13 -16.11 19.84
CA ASN A 270 -24.19 -15.10 19.87
C ASN A 270 -25.46 -15.59 20.60
N ALA A 271 -25.40 -16.75 21.26
CA ALA A 271 -26.56 -17.36 21.91
C ALA A 271 -26.82 -16.68 23.27
N THR A 272 -28.08 -16.30 23.52
CA THR A 272 -28.51 -15.60 24.73
C THR A 272 -28.33 -16.40 26.03
N ALA A 273 -28.09 -17.72 25.93
CA ALA A 273 -27.90 -18.62 27.05
C ALA A 273 -26.48 -18.59 27.65
N THR A 274 -25.46 -18.14 26.90
CA THR A 274 -24.08 -18.04 27.39
C THR A 274 -23.66 -16.59 27.47
N LYS A 275 -23.52 -16.09 28.69
CA LYS A 275 -23.16 -14.71 28.98
C LYS A 275 -21.68 -14.69 29.39
N ARG A 276 -20.80 -14.26 28.48
CA ARG A 276 -19.33 -14.27 28.65
C ARG A 276 -18.71 -12.88 28.53
N TRP A 277 -19.55 -11.86 28.35
CA TRP A 277 -19.14 -10.49 28.05
C TRP A 277 -19.67 -9.54 29.10
N ALA A 278 -18.76 -9.04 29.95
CA ALA A 278 -19.08 -8.05 30.96
C ALA A 278 -19.29 -6.65 30.33
N SER A 279 -20.16 -5.85 30.95
CA SER A 279 -20.43 -4.45 30.58
C SER A 279 -19.38 -3.45 31.05
N ASP A 280 -18.47 -3.89 31.91
CA ASP A 280 -17.46 -3.09 32.59
C ASP A 280 -16.29 -4.01 33.01
N PRO A 281 -15.10 -3.45 33.32
CA PRO A 281 -13.95 -4.25 33.74
C PRO A 281 -14.11 -4.94 35.11
N ALA A 282 -15.05 -4.52 35.96
CA ALA A 282 -15.24 -5.09 37.28
C ALA A 282 -16.07 -6.38 37.23
N GLY A 283 -16.90 -6.56 36.20
CA GLY A 283 -17.76 -7.73 36.01
C GLY A 283 -19.16 -7.56 36.61
N ASP A 284 -19.67 -6.33 36.69
CA ASP A 284 -20.94 -6.08 37.39
C ASP A 284 -22.15 -6.71 36.67
N SER A 285 -22.09 -6.86 35.34
CA SER A 285 -23.13 -7.57 34.58
C SER A 285 -22.61 -8.25 33.31
N PHE A 286 -23.07 -9.47 33.06
CA PHE A 286 -22.72 -10.26 31.87
C PHE A 286 -23.86 -10.36 30.87
N SER A 287 -23.51 -10.42 29.60
CA SER A 287 -24.44 -10.69 28.51
C SER A 287 -23.81 -11.53 27.41
N ALA A 288 -24.64 -12.04 26.50
CA ALA A 288 -24.17 -12.66 25.28
C ALA A 288 -23.60 -11.59 24.34
N TRP A 289 -22.70 -12.02 23.43
CA TRP A 289 -22.26 -11.15 22.35
C TRP A 289 -23.43 -10.90 21.39
N ASN A 290 -23.82 -9.63 21.19
CA ASN A 290 -25.00 -9.32 20.39
C ASN A 290 -24.69 -8.95 18.93
N GLY A 291 -23.41 -8.84 18.53
CA GLY A 291 -22.92 -8.68 17.16
C GLY A 291 -23.41 -7.46 16.36
N ALA A 292 -24.49 -6.79 16.81
CA ALA A 292 -25.27 -5.81 16.04
C ALA A 292 -24.79 -4.36 16.21
N ASN A 293 -23.92 -4.09 17.19
CA ASN A 293 -23.53 -2.73 17.57
C ASN A 293 -22.09 -2.35 17.21
N GLY A 294 -21.30 -3.26 16.60
CA GLY A 294 -19.86 -3.05 16.46
C GLY A 294 -19.20 -2.83 17.83
N ASP A 295 -19.48 -3.72 18.77
CA ASP A 295 -18.88 -3.69 20.11
C ASP A 295 -17.35 -3.95 20.04
N ASN A 296 -16.61 -3.39 20.99
CA ASN A 296 -15.17 -3.59 21.16
C ASN A 296 -14.95 -4.74 22.16
N ALA A 297 -14.10 -5.70 21.80
CA ALA A 297 -13.79 -6.86 22.63
C ALA A 297 -12.47 -6.66 23.38
N TYR A 298 -12.52 -6.67 24.72
CA TYR A 298 -11.36 -6.52 25.59
C TYR A 298 -11.00 -7.84 26.26
N PHE A 299 -9.75 -8.27 26.09
CA PHE A 299 -9.15 -9.45 26.68
C PHE A 299 -8.02 -9.01 27.63
N THR A 300 -8.34 -8.85 28.92
CA THR A 300 -7.48 -8.07 29.85
C THR A 300 -6.87 -8.87 30.99
N GLN A 301 -7.32 -10.11 31.19
CA GLN A 301 -6.95 -10.95 32.33
C GLN A 301 -6.27 -12.23 31.85
N SER A 302 -6.40 -13.35 32.55
CA SER A 302 -5.69 -14.58 32.22
C SER A 302 -5.95 -15.00 30.77
N GLY A 303 -4.89 -15.29 30.01
CA GLY A 303 -5.01 -15.81 28.64
C GLY A 303 -5.72 -17.17 28.58
N GLY A 304 -6.29 -17.48 27.42
CA GLY A 304 -6.97 -18.75 27.17
C GLY A 304 -7.50 -18.86 25.75
N THR A 305 -8.12 -20.00 25.45
CA THR A 305 -8.74 -20.27 24.14
C THR A 305 -10.20 -19.81 24.16
N VAL A 306 -10.49 -18.79 23.35
CA VAL A 306 -11.82 -18.25 23.12
C VAL A 306 -12.37 -18.87 21.83
N THR A 307 -13.33 -19.78 21.95
CA THR A 307 -13.81 -20.59 20.83
C THR A 307 -15.06 -19.97 20.21
N ILE A 308 -14.97 -19.49 18.96
CA ILE A 308 -16.14 -19.07 18.18
C ILE A 308 -16.99 -20.30 17.89
N GLY A 309 -18.27 -20.26 18.25
CA GLY A 309 -19.18 -21.40 18.08
C GLY A 309 -19.22 -21.95 16.65
N SER A 310 -19.44 -23.26 16.50
CA SER A 310 -19.54 -23.94 15.21
C SER A 310 -20.55 -23.25 14.28
N GLY A 311 -20.17 -23.02 13.01
CA GLY A 311 -20.99 -22.34 12.02
C GLY A 311 -21.36 -20.89 12.35
N THR A 312 -20.75 -20.29 13.38
CA THR A 312 -21.08 -18.94 13.85
C THR A 312 -20.12 -17.91 13.26
N THR A 313 -20.68 -16.78 12.83
CA THR A 313 -19.91 -15.57 12.57
C THR A 313 -20.10 -14.61 13.74
N VAL A 314 -19.00 -14.21 14.35
CA VAL A 314 -18.97 -13.16 15.38
C VAL A 314 -18.39 -11.91 14.73
N ALA A 315 -19.13 -10.80 14.78
CA ALA A 315 -18.63 -9.50 14.33
C ALA A 315 -18.14 -8.67 15.52
N ALA A 316 -16.94 -8.12 15.43
CA ALA A 316 -16.39 -7.19 16.43
C ALA A 316 -15.79 -5.96 15.74
N ARG A 317 -15.95 -4.80 16.37
CA ARG A 317 -15.36 -3.55 15.85
C ARG A 317 -13.86 -3.51 16.11
N SER A 318 -13.43 -3.93 17.28
CA SER A 318 -12.02 -4.02 17.63
C SER A 318 -11.79 -5.16 18.61
N LEU A 319 -10.55 -5.62 18.68
CA LEU A 319 -10.08 -6.57 19.66
C LEU A 319 -8.85 -5.98 20.35
N THR A 320 -8.89 -5.86 21.67
CA THR A 320 -7.75 -5.41 22.48
C THR A 320 -7.29 -6.54 23.40
N PHE A 321 -6.07 -7.02 23.18
CA PHE A 321 -5.39 -7.99 24.03
C PHE A 321 -4.44 -7.24 24.97
N ALA A 322 -4.87 -7.06 26.21
CA ALA A 322 -4.12 -6.45 27.30
C ALA A 322 -3.43 -7.46 28.23
N ALA A 323 -3.42 -8.74 27.84
CA ALA A 323 -2.70 -9.80 28.50
C ALA A 323 -2.23 -10.86 27.48
N ASP A 324 -1.22 -11.65 27.86
CA ASP A 324 -0.61 -12.68 27.04
C ASP A 324 -1.45 -13.97 26.94
N GLY A 325 -1.25 -14.74 25.87
CA GLY A 325 -1.68 -16.14 25.78
C GLY A 325 -3.11 -16.36 25.29
N TYR A 326 -3.77 -15.34 24.74
CA TYR A 326 -5.10 -15.51 24.14
C TYR A 326 -5.03 -16.15 22.75
N THR A 327 -5.93 -17.09 22.49
CA THR A 327 -6.18 -17.63 21.15
C THR A 327 -7.68 -17.54 20.84
N ILE A 328 -8.06 -16.82 19.78
CA ILE A 328 -9.42 -16.86 19.24
C ILE A 328 -9.50 -18.00 18.23
N ALA A 329 -10.16 -19.11 18.59
CA ALA A 329 -10.23 -20.31 17.76
C ALA A 329 -11.60 -20.42 17.08
N GLY A 330 -11.63 -20.83 15.81
CA GLY A 330 -12.87 -21.26 15.17
C GLY A 330 -13.27 -22.65 15.64
N GLY A 331 -14.48 -22.81 16.19
CA GLY A 331 -14.99 -24.10 16.63
C GLY A 331 -15.18 -25.11 15.48
N ASP A 332 -15.23 -24.64 14.23
CA ASP A 332 -15.16 -25.45 13.02
C ASP A 332 -14.64 -24.64 11.81
N SER A 333 -14.66 -25.24 10.62
CA SER A 333 -14.25 -24.58 9.37
C SER A 333 -15.22 -23.53 8.86
N LYS A 334 -16.39 -23.35 9.49
CA LYS A 334 -17.42 -22.35 9.14
C LYS A 334 -17.49 -21.21 10.16
N ALA A 335 -16.86 -21.35 11.32
CA ALA A 335 -16.73 -20.29 12.31
C ALA A 335 -15.86 -19.13 11.78
N ARG A 336 -16.32 -17.90 11.96
CA ARG A 336 -15.66 -16.69 11.42
C ARG A 336 -15.58 -15.58 12.45
N LEU A 337 -14.48 -14.83 12.41
CA LEU A 337 -14.38 -13.50 12.99
C LEU A 337 -14.62 -12.49 11.87
N ALA A 338 -15.75 -11.78 11.92
CA ALA A 338 -16.04 -10.71 10.98
C ALA A 338 -15.49 -9.38 11.51
N LEU A 339 -14.70 -8.72 10.69
CA LEU A 339 -14.38 -7.31 10.86
C LEU A 339 -15.68 -6.51 10.65
N ALA A 340 -16.04 -5.68 11.62
CA ALA A 340 -17.24 -4.87 11.50
C ALA A 340 -17.14 -3.92 10.29
N ASN A 341 -18.29 -3.44 9.82
CA ASN A 341 -18.37 -2.34 8.85
C ASN A 341 -17.78 -1.05 9.44
N GLY A 342 -16.46 -0.97 9.48
CA GLY A 342 -15.72 0.26 9.64
C GLY A 342 -15.71 0.94 8.29
N GLY A 343 -16.63 1.90 8.09
CA GLY A 343 -16.41 2.93 7.09
C GLY A 343 -14.99 3.47 7.26
N SER A 344 -14.27 3.61 6.15
CA SER A 344 -12.94 4.18 6.12
C SER A 344 -12.90 5.51 6.88
N GLY A 345 -12.37 5.52 8.11
CA GLY A 345 -11.96 6.76 8.80
C GLY A 345 -12.46 7.05 10.22
N GLY A 346 -13.11 6.13 10.94
CA GLY A 346 -13.26 6.29 12.40
C GLY A 346 -12.03 5.72 13.14
N PRO A 347 -11.43 6.42 14.14
CA PRO A 347 -10.33 5.84 14.91
C PRO A 347 -10.76 4.53 15.59
N GLY A 348 -9.91 3.49 15.51
CA GLY A 348 -10.06 2.21 16.22
C GLY A 348 -10.98 1.15 15.57
N ALA A 349 -11.64 1.42 14.44
CA ALA A 349 -12.41 0.36 13.75
C ALA A 349 -11.48 -0.67 13.08
N ASN A 350 -11.87 -1.95 13.11
CA ASN A 350 -11.14 -3.11 12.59
C ASN A 350 -9.70 -3.20 13.10
N THR A 351 -9.48 -2.66 14.29
CA THR A 351 -8.20 -2.63 14.95
C THR A 351 -8.08 -3.84 15.85
N ILE A 352 -7.00 -4.60 15.68
CA ILE A 352 -6.53 -5.59 16.64
C ILE A 352 -5.30 -5.01 17.32
N GLU A 353 -5.44 -4.70 18.59
CA GLU A 353 -4.39 -4.18 19.45
C GLU A 353 -3.84 -5.30 20.32
N VAL A 354 -2.53 -5.53 20.27
CA VAL A 354 -1.81 -6.34 21.25
C VAL A 354 -0.88 -5.39 21.99
N THR A 355 -1.30 -4.98 23.18
CA THR A 355 -0.84 -3.76 23.86
C THR A 355 0.68 -3.70 24.10
N ASP A 356 1.23 -4.70 24.80
CA ASP A 356 2.61 -4.70 25.27
C ASP A 356 3.52 -5.63 24.45
N SER A 357 4.81 -5.31 24.35
CA SER A 357 5.79 -6.04 23.54
C SER A 357 6.00 -7.49 23.98
N GLY A 358 5.71 -7.81 25.25
CA GLY A 358 5.75 -9.18 25.79
C GLY A 358 4.48 -9.99 25.54
N HIS A 359 3.39 -9.36 25.08
CA HIS A 359 2.13 -10.04 24.82
C HIS A 359 2.07 -10.64 23.42
N SER A 360 1.46 -11.81 23.32
CA SER A 360 1.12 -12.48 22.08
C SER A 360 -0.33 -12.95 22.09
N ALA A 361 -1.04 -12.69 21.00
CA ALA A 361 -2.38 -13.20 20.75
C ALA A 361 -2.45 -13.89 19.38
N ALA A 362 -3.24 -14.96 19.29
CA ALA A 362 -3.45 -15.69 18.04
C ALA A 362 -4.92 -15.65 17.59
N ILE A 363 -5.14 -15.47 16.29
CA ILE A 363 -6.44 -15.70 15.66
C ILE A 363 -6.32 -16.98 14.83
N ASP A 364 -6.85 -18.07 15.38
CA ASP A 364 -7.05 -19.36 14.72
C ASP A 364 -8.50 -19.53 14.23
N ALA A 365 -9.01 -18.49 13.59
CA ALA A 365 -10.29 -18.45 12.89
C ALA A 365 -10.10 -17.70 11.57
N THR A 366 -10.90 -18.01 10.55
CA THR A 366 -10.91 -17.19 9.33
C THR A 366 -11.50 -15.83 9.65
N ILE A 367 -10.70 -14.78 9.42
CA ILE A 367 -11.14 -13.39 9.46
C ILE A 367 -11.81 -13.07 8.12
N THR A 368 -12.99 -12.49 8.18
CA THR A 368 -13.76 -12.04 7.02
C THR A 368 -14.17 -10.58 7.19
N GLY A 369 -14.62 -9.95 6.12
CA GLY A 369 -15.06 -8.57 6.13
C GLY A 369 -15.81 -8.25 4.84
N ASN A 370 -16.65 -7.21 4.90
CA ASN A 370 -17.30 -6.70 3.70
C ASN A 370 -16.28 -6.17 2.68
N PRO A 371 -16.65 -6.04 1.39
CA PRO A 371 -15.72 -5.57 0.37
C PRO A 371 -15.03 -4.25 0.74
N GLY A 372 -13.69 -4.25 0.73
CA GLY A 372 -12.87 -3.09 1.09
C GLY A 372 -12.63 -2.89 2.59
N VAL A 373 -13.24 -3.70 3.46
CA VAL A 373 -12.95 -3.72 4.90
C VAL A 373 -11.67 -4.53 5.15
N GLY A 374 -10.72 -3.90 5.86
CA GLY A 374 -9.39 -4.44 6.13
C GLY A 374 -9.04 -4.46 7.61
N LEU A 375 -7.89 -5.04 7.92
CA LEU A 375 -7.39 -5.25 9.28
C LEU A 375 -6.34 -4.20 9.64
N THR A 376 -6.43 -3.59 10.82
CA THR A 376 -5.35 -2.76 11.39
C THR A 376 -4.72 -3.45 12.59
N LYS A 377 -3.41 -3.74 12.54
CA LYS A 377 -2.61 -4.21 13.67
C LYS A 377 -1.94 -3.02 14.36
N THR A 378 -2.18 -2.88 15.66
CA THR A 378 -1.52 -1.89 16.54
C THR A 378 -1.07 -2.51 17.86
N GLY A 379 -0.50 -1.70 18.75
CA GLY A 379 0.11 -2.12 20.01
C GLY A 379 1.45 -2.82 19.79
N ALA A 380 2.31 -2.81 20.82
CA ALA A 380 3.69 -3.24 20.72
C ALA A 380 3.87 -4.76 20.60
N GLY A 381 2.85 -5.56 20.94
CA GLY A 381 2.91 -7.02 20.99
C GLY A 381 2.74 -7.72 19.64
N THR A 382 2.71 -9.05 19.70
CA THR A 382 2.60 -9.94 18.55
C THR A 382 1.15 -10.38 18.31
N LEU A 383 0.65 -10.19 17.08
CA LEU A 383 -0.56 -10.85 16.59
C LEU A 383 -0.18 -11.97 15.62
N VAL A 384 -0.66 -13.19 15.86
CA VAL A 384 -0.48 -14.34 14.96
C VAL A 384 -1.78 -14.60 14.19
N LEU A 385 -1.71 -14.61 12.86
CA LEU A 385 -2.84 -15.03 12.01
C LEU A 385 -2.60 -16.47 11.53
N ALA A 386 -3.32 -17.42 12.13
CA ALA A 386 -3.06 -18.85 11.93
C ALA A 386 -3.83 -19.45 10.75
N ARG A 387 -4.95 -18.82 10.33
CA ARG A 387 -5.83 -19.29 9.24
C ARG A 387 -5.93 -18.33 8.06
N GLU A 388 -6.33 -18.90 6.93
CA GLU A 388 -6.60 -18.15 5.71
C GLU A 388 -7.72 -17.14 5.97
N ASN A 389 -7.50 -15.91 5.51
CA ASN A 389 -8.38 -14.77 5.73
C ASN A 389 -8.94 -14.28 4.40
N THR A 390 -10.22 -13.91 4.38
CA THR A 390 -10.98 -13.63 3.15
C THR A 390 -11.43 -12.18 3.01
N TYR A 391 -11.05 -11.30 3.94
CA TYR A 391 -11.28 -9.87 3.80
C TYR A 391 -10.47 -9.30 2.62
N THR A 392 -10.96 -8.23 1.99
CA THR A 392 -10.39 -7.66 0.76
C THR A 392 -9.85 -6.25 0.94
N GLY A 393 -10.09 -5.61 2.10
CA GLY A 393 -9.48 -4.33 2.43
C GLY A 393 -8.08 -4.48 3.01
N ARG A 394 -7.33 -3.38 2.97
CA ARG A 394 -5.92 -3.27 3.38
C ARG A 394 -5.62 -3.90 4.74
N THR A 395 -4.50 -4.62 4.83
CA THR A 395 -3.86 -5.00 6.10
C THR A 395 -2.85 -3.92 6.50
N ALA A 396 -3.19 -3.09 7.47
CA ALA A 396 -2.31 -2.04 7.99
C ALA A 396 -1.55 -2.51 9.24
N ILE A 397 -0.23 -2.43 9.23
CA ILE A 397 0.65 -2.84 10.33
C ILE A 397 1.30 -1.56 10.91
N ASN A 398 0.62 -0.95 11.87
CA ASN A 398 1.00 0.35 12.42
C ASN A 398 1.95 0.21 13.63
N ALA A 399 1.91 -0.91 14.34
CA ALA A 399 2.83 -1.15 15.47
C ALA A 399 2.97 -2.64 15.82
N GLY A 400 4.05 -2.96 16.52
CA GLY A 400 4.36 -4.31 17.00
C GLY A 400 4.60 -5.29 15.85
N THR A 401 4.22 -6.55 16.04
CA THR A 401 4.46 -7.62 15.07
C THR A 401 3.17 -8.26 14.60
N LEU A 402 2.97 -8.35 13.28
CA LEU A 402 2.04 -9.26 12.64
C LEU A 402 2.81 -10.49 12.15
N CYS A 403 2.45 -11.67 12.64
CA CYS A 403 3.15 -12.91 12.34
C CYS A 403 2.27 -13.85 11.50
N VAL A 404 2.81 -14.32 10.37
CA VAL A 404 2.09 -15.18 9.41
C VAL A 404 2.97 -16.32 8.91
N ALA A 405 2.34 -17.45 8.58
CA ALA A 405 3.01 -18.61 7.99
C ALA A 405 2.70 -18.79 6.49
N ALA A 406 1.87 -17.93 5.89
CA ALA A 406 1.53 -17.93 4.47
C ALA A 406 0.98 -16.56 4.06
N ALA A 407 1.03 -16.22 2.76
CA ALA A 407 0.56 -14.93 2.26
C ALA A 407 -0.96 -14.75 2.38
N ASN A 408 -1.73 -15.82 2.15
CA ASN A 408 -3.20 -15.82 2.29
C ASN A 408 -3.72 -15.59 3.74
N ARG A 409 -2.81 -15.40 4.70
CA ARG A 409 -3.12 -14.93 6.05
C ARG A 409 -3.30 -13.40 6.09
N LEU A 410 -2.85 -12.68 5.07
CA LEU A 410 -2.89 -11.20 4.98
C LEU A 410 -4.15 -10.66 4.29
N GLY A 411 -5.14 -11.52 4.04
CA GLY A 411 -6.36 -11.21 3.31
C GLY A 411 -6.44 -11.98 1.99
N ALA A 412 -7.47 -11.69 1.20
CA ALA A 412 -7.63 -12.25 -0.13
C ALA A 412 -6.52 -11.73 -1.08
N PRO A 413 -6.20 -12.45 -2.18
CA PRO A 413 -5.27 -11.96 -3.20
C PRO A 413 -5.62 -10.55 -3.67
N GLY A 414 -4.61 -9.69 -3.87
CA GLY A 414 -4.82 -8.27 -4.21
C GLY A 414 -4.92 -7.32 -3.00
N THR A 415 -5.00 -7.85 -1.78
CA THR A 415 -5.10 -7.01 -0.57
C THR A 415 -3.79 -6.28 -0.32
N GLU A 416 -3.82 -4.95 -0.25
CA GLU A 416 -2.65 -4.14 0.10
C GLU A 416 -2.18 -4.41 1.54
N VAL A 417 -0.87 -4.46 1.74
CA VAL A 417 -0.24 -4.46 3.06
C VAL A 417 0.52 -3.14 3.25
N SER A 418 0.11 -2.34 4.23
CA SER A 418 0.78 -1.08 4.53
C SER A 418 1.51 -1.13 5.87
N PHE A 419 2.64 -0.43 5.97
CA PHE A 419 3.40 -0.30 7.20
C PHE A 419 3.45 1.16 7.64
N ASP A 420 3.29 1.40 8.95
CA ASP A 420 3.49 2.70 9.58
C ASP A 420 4.20 2.55 10.93
N GLY A 421 5.30 1.78 10.94
CA GLY A 421 6.14 1.48 12.11
C GLY A 421 6.08 0.03 12.61
N GLY A 422 5.23 -0.82 12.01
CA GLY A 422 5.08 -2.22 12.39
C GLY A 422 6.04 -3.20 11.69
N THR A 423 6.01 -4.46 12.15
CA THR A 423 6.78 -5.58 11.60
C THR A 423 5.88 -6.67 11.03
N LEU A 424 6.15 -7.13 9.81
CA LEU A 424 5.64 -8.40 9.28
C LEU A 424 6.69 -9.48 9.50
N ARG A 425 6.37 -10.50 10.31
CA ARG A 425 7.28 -11.60 10.65
C ARG A 425 6.84 -12.94 10.06
N PHE A 426 7.76 -13.63 9.41
CA PHE A 426 7.50 -14.95 8.83
C PHE A 426 7.69 -16.08 9.85
N ALA A 427 6.70 -16.97 9.93
CA ALA A 427 6.75 -18.20 10.71
C ALA A 427 7.01 -19.46 9.86
N ALA A 428 7.01 -19.32 8.53
CA ALA A 428 7.35 -20.32 7.53
C ALA A 428 7.82 -19.60 6.25
N ALA A 429 8.17 -20.33 5.19
CA ALA A 429 8.37 -19.71 3.87
C ALA A 429 7.07 -19.03 3.42
N VAL A 430 7.13 -17.73 3.16
CA VAL A 430 6.00 -16.92 2.72
C VAL A 430 6.37 -16.30 1.40
N ASP A 431 5.65 -16.69 0.35
CA ASP A 431 5.80 -16.06 -0.95
C ASP A 431 4.65 -15.07 -1.17
N LEU A 432 4.98 -13.79 -1.35
CA LEU A 432 4.00 -12.70 -1.49
C LEU A 432 3.55 -12.51 -2.97
N GLN A 433 3.78 -13.54 -3.80
CA GLN A 433 3.47 -13.58 -5.23
C GLN A 433 1.99 -13.38 -5.59
N ASP A 434 1.05 -13.62 -4.66
CA ASP A 434 -0.41 -13.54 -4.87
C ASP A 434 -0.97 -12.10 -4.88
N ALA A 435 -0.16 -11.16 -5.37
CA ALA A 435 -0.54 -9.77 -5.58
C ALA A 435 -0.85 -8.96 -4.31
N HIS A 436 -0.11 -9.13 -3.20
CA HIS A 436 -0.22 -8.21 -2.05
C HIS A 436 0.73 -7.01 -2.23
N PRO A 437 0.29 -5.86 -2.79
CA PRO A 437 1.16 -4.70 -2.93
C PRO A 437 1.58 -4.20 -1.55
N LEU A 438 2.83 -3.75 -1.45
CA LEU A 438 3.39 -3.22 -0.21
C LEU A 438 3.49 -1.69 -0.28
N THR A 439 3.07 -1.01 0.78
CA THR A 439 3.21 0.45 0.92
C THR A 439 3.85 0.81 2.26
N LEU A 440 4.98 1.53 2.21
CA LEU A 440 5.70 2.02 3.38
C LEU A 440 5.31 3.49 3.63
N LEU A 441 4.50 3.72 4.68
CA LEU A 441 4.09 5.06 5.10
C LEU A 441 5.20 5.73 5.92
N ALA A 442 4.98 6.96 6.39
CA ALA A 442 6.03 7.77 7.02
C ALA A 442 6.72 7.10 8.22
N GLY A 443 6.02 6.24 8.98
CA GLY A 443 6.61 5.45 10.07
C GLY A 443 7.52 4.31 9.62
N GLY A 444 7.59 4.00 8.33
CA GLY A 444 8.38 2.89 7.78
C GLY A 444 7.78 1.52 8.11
N GLY A 445 8.59 0.47 7.93
CA GLY A 445 8.16 -0.90 8.21
C GLY A 445 9.32 -1.88 8.26
N THR A 446 9.11 -2.99 8.95
CA THR A 446 10.08 -4.10 9.01
C THR A 446 9.50 -5.36 8.39
N ILE A 447 10.28 -6.03 7.53
CA ILE A 447 10.06 -7.42 7.13
C ILE A 447 11.10 -8.27 7.83
N ASP A 448 10.64 -9.10 8.76
CA ASP A 448 11.45 -10.08 9.49
C ASP A 448 11.25 -11.46 8.88
N THR A 449 12.22 -11.87 8.05
CA THR A 449 12.18 -13.17 7.38
C THR A 449 12.53 -14.33 8.31
N GLN A 450 13.02 -14.05 9.52
CA GLN A 450 13.59 -15.07 10.40
C GLN A 450 14.60 -15.92 9.63
N LYS A 451 14.35 -17.21 9.40
CA LYS A 451 15.20 -18.10 8.61
C LYS A 451 14.58 -18.52 7.28
N PHE A 452 13.49 -17.88 6.89
CA PHE A 452 12.63 -18.32 5.79
C PHE A 452 12.76 -17.38 4.61
N ASP A 453 12.93 -17.95 3.42
CA ASP A 453 13.02 -17.15 2.21
C ASP A 453 11.63 -16.71 1.71
N CYS A 454 11.59 -15.50 1.17
CA CYS A 454 10.51 -15.00 0.30
C CYS A 454 11.08 -14.88 -1.12
N SER A 455 10.76 -15.86 -1.96
CA SER A 455 11.38 -16.04 -3.27
C SER A 455 10.82 -15.15 -4.37
N ALA A 456 9.57 -14.71 -4.28
CA ALA A 456 8.92 -13.96 -5.34
C ALA A 456 7.96 -12.87 -4.82
N LEU A 457 8.54 -11.75 -4.39
CA LEU A 457 7.76 -10.53 -4.22
C LEU A 457 7.64 -9.80 -5.56
N THR A 458 6.57 -10.12 -6.28
CA THR A 458 6.35 -9.72 -7.68
C THR A 458 5.58 -8.40 -7.82
N THR A 459 4.92 -7.94 -6.76
CA THR A 459 4.17 -6.68 -6.77
C THR A 459 5.06 -5.48 -6.55
N ALA A 460 4.73 -4.39 -7.25
CA ALA A 460 5.38 -3.09 -7.04
C ALA A 460 5.22 -2.61 -5.60
N TRP A 461 6.31 -2.06 -5.06
CA TRP A 461 6.32 -1.36 -3.78
C TRP A 461 6.13 0.14 -3.98
N SER A 462 5.66 0.81 -2.92
CA SER A 462 5.46 2.26 -2.95
C SER A 462 5.66 2.90 -1.58
N GLY A 463 5.75 4.22 -1.57
CA GLY A 463 5.81 5.02 -0.35
C GLY A 463 7.22 5.51 -0.01
N ALA A 464 7.29 6.42 0.95
CA ALA A 464 8.50 7.13 1.34
C ALA A 464 9.09 6.65 2.67
N GLY A 465 8.42 5.72 3.36
CA GLY A 465 8.91 5.15 4.61
C GLY A 465 10.11 4.24 4.41
N THR A 466 11.01 4.22 5.39
CA THR A 466 12.13 3.28 5.42
C THR A 466 11.63 1.84 5.52
N LEU A 467 12.20 0.96 4.69
CA LEU A 467 12.10 -0.47 4.86
C LEU A 467 13.29 -1.00 5.66
N THR A 468 13.02 -1.76 6.71
CA THR A 468 14.02 -2.59 7.38
C THR A 468 13.81 -4.06 7.02
N LYS A 469 14.83 -4.70 6.46
CA LYS A 469 14.91 -6.15 6.26
C LYS A 469 15.73 -6.76 7.40
N ARG A 470 15.12 -7.70 8.13
CA ARG A 470 15.75 -8.49 9.20
C ARG A 470 15.54 -9.99 8.96
N GLY A 471 16.25 -10.84 9.69
CA GLY A 471 16.23 -12.29 9.58
C GLY A 471 17.26 -12.81 8.57
N ALA A 472 17.88 -13.94 8.88
CA ALA A 472 18.80 -14.66 8.00
C ALA A 472 18.20 -15.08 6.64
N GLY A 473 16.87 -15.24 6.53
CA GLY A 473 16.21 -15.61 5.26
C GLY A 473 16.30 -14.51 4.18
N ALA A 474 16.27 -14.91 2.92
CA ALA A 474 16.32 -14.01 1.77
C ALA A 474 14.96 -13.33 1.50
N LEU A 475 14.98 -12.03 1.16
CA LEU A 475 13.84 -11.30 0.61
C LEU A 475 14.14 -10.95 -0.85
N SER A 476 13.43 -11.59 -1.78
CA SER A 476 13.66 -11.42 -3.22
C SER A 476 12.63 -10.50 -3.87
N LEU A 477 13.07 -9.34 -4.35
CA LEU A 477 12.28 -8.33 -5.05
C LEU A 477 12.27 -8.61 -6.55
N GLN A 478 11.15 -9.14 -7.05
CA GLN A 478 11.00 -9.53 -8.46
C GLN A 478 10.20 -8.50 -9.27
N GLY A 479 9.43 -7.64 -8.63
CA GLY A 479 8.68 -6.54 -9.25
C GLY A 479 9.48 -5.24 -9.39
N ALA A 480 9.04 -4.35 -10.29
CA ALA A 480 9.59 -2.99 -10.40
C ALA A 480 9.07 -2.10 -9.26
N ASN A 481 9.98 -1.43 -8.54
CA ASN A 481 9.66 -0.66 -7.34
C ASN A 481 9.93 0.85 -7.52
N ASP A 482 9.76 1.37 -8.73
CA ASP A 482 10.05 2.77 -9.08
C ASP A 482 9.25 3.80 -8.25
N ALA A 483 8.11 3.39 -7.68
CA ALA A 483 7.25 4.23 -6.84
C ALA A 483 7.67 4.22 -5.35
N PHE A 484 8.64 3.39 -4.96
CA PHE A 484 9.23 3.40 -3.63
C PHE A 484 10.35 4.44 -3.58
N SER A 485 10.26 5.34 -2.60
CA SER A 485 11.20 6.45 -2.42
C SER A 485 11.78 6.54 -1.02
N GLY A 486 11.57 5.49 -0.21
CA GLY A 486 12.13 5.37 1.14
C GLY A 486 13.52 4.75 1.12
N GLU A 487 14.20 4.81 2.26
CA GLU A 487 15.49 4.14 2.45
C GLU A 487 15.29 2.63 2.64
N VAL A 488 16.33 1.85 2.34
CA VAL A 488 16.37 0.41 2.62
C VAL A 488 17.50 0.13 3.58
N TYR A 489 17.17 -0.51 4.71
CA TYR A 489 18.15 -1.01 5.66
C TYR A 489 18.09 -2.54 5.73
N VAL A 490 19.17 -3.21 5.36
CA VAL A 490 19.31 -4.66 5.46
C VAL A 490 20.17 -4.95 6.69
N GLN A 491 19.55 -5.40 7.78
CA GLN A 491 20.27 -5.67 9.03
C GLN A 491 21.06 -6.98 8.97
N GLU A 492 20.46 -8.01 8.37
CA GLU A 492 21.02 -9.36 8.26
C GLU A 492 20.31 -10.13 7.13
N GLY A 493 20.93 -11.23 6.70
CA GLY A 493 20.44 -12.09 5.62
C GLY A 493 20.53 -11.40 4.26
N THR A 494 19.74 -11.86 3.29
CA THR A 494 19.85 -11.40 1.90
C THR A 494 18.67 -10.53 1.48
N LEU A 495 18.95 -9.39 0.86
CA LEU A 495 18.04 -8.69 -0.04
C LEU A 495 18.45 -9.01 -1.48
N ARG A 496 17.61 -9.72 -2.23
CA ARG A 496 17.89 -10.11 -3.62
C ARG A 496 17.06 -9.27 -4.57
N LEU A 497 17.69 -8.70 -5.60
CA LEU A 497 17.00 -8.04 -6.71
C LEU A 497 16.88 -9.03 -7.88
N GLY A 498 15.67 -9.18 -8.40
CA GLY A 498 15.41 -9.96 -9.62
C GLY A 498 15.68 -9.17 -10.90
N ASN A 499 15.43 -9.79 -12.06
CA ASN A 499 15.61 -9.16 -13.38
C ASN A 499 14.86 -7.83 -13.56
N ASN A 500 13.71 -7.68 -12.88
CA ASN A 500 12.92 -6.44 -12.90
C ASN A 500 12.98 -5.71 -11.54
N GLY A 501 13.81 -6.18 -10.61
CA GLY A 501 13.98 -5.59 -9.29
C GLY A 501 14.71 -4.26 -9.42
N VAL A 502 13.95 -3.17 -9.52
CA VAL A 502 14.48 -1.81 -9.60
C VAL A 502 14.20 -1.09 -8.28
N LEU A 503 15.21 -0.38 -7.76
CA LEU A 503 15.13 0.47 -6.56
C LEU A 503 15.57 1.91 -6.89
N ASP A 504 15.28 2.40 -8.10
CA ASP A 504 15.73 3.70 -8.62
C ASP A 504 15.26 4.90 -7.77
N GLY A 505 14.12 4.79 -7.10
CA GLY A 505 13.62 5.81 -6.18
C GLY A 505 14.25 5.77 -4.79
N CYS A 506 14.95 4.69 -4.42
CA CYS A 506 15.57 4.53 -3.11
C CYS A 506 16.81 5.44 -2.98
N PRO A 507 16.83 6.40 -2.01
CA PRO A 507 17.98 7.29 -1.85
C PRO A 507 19.17 6.61 -1.17
N THR A 508 18.96 5.58 -0.35
CA THR A 508 20.04 4.89 0.37
C THR A 508 19.70 3.42 0.62
N ILE A 509 20.64 2.55 0.27
CA ILE A 509 20.67 1.15 0.69
C ILE A 509 21.80 0.98 1.69
N ASP A 510 21.46 0.62 2.93
CA ASP A 510 22.39 0.40 4.03
C ASP A 510 22.48 -1.09 4.37
N LEU A 511 23.69 -1.64 4.34
CA LEU A 511 23.98 -3.04 4.60
C LEU A 511 24.68 -3.21 5.95
N GLY A 512 24.02 -3.88 6.88
CA GLY A 512 24.63 -4.42 8.09
C GLY A 512 25.77 -5.40 7.75
N ALA A 513 26.69 -5.62 8.69
CA ALA A 513 27.91 -6.39 8.45
C ALA A 513 27.66 -7.82 7.91
N ASP A 514 26.58 -8.47 8.34
CA ASP A 514 26.20 -9.82 7.90
C ASP A 514 25.10 -9.81 6.83
N ALA A 515 24.76 -8.65 6.28
CA ALA A 515 23.78 -8.50 5.24
C ALA A 515 24.39 -8.72 3.85
N VAL A 516 23.57 -9.23 2.93
CA VAL A 516 23.93 -9.45 1.53
C VAL A 516 22.95 -8.73 0.62
N LEU A 517 23.45 -7.88 -0.27
CA LEU A 517 22.72 -7.41 -1.44
C LEU A 517 23.04 -8.31 -2.63
N ASP A 518 22.08 -9.10 -3.08
CA ASP A 518 22.28 -10.01 -4.20
C ASP A 518 21.70 -9.42 -5.50
N LEU A 519 22.60 -9.09 -6.41
CA LEU A 519 22.39 -8.51 -7.73
C LEU A 519 22.65 -9.52 -8.86
N THR A 520 22.94 -10.79 -8.55
CA THR A 520 23.33 -11.81 -9.55
C THR A 520 22.26 -12.05 -10.62
N ALA A 521 21.00 -11.73 -10.31
CA ALA A 521 19.89 -11.82 -11.25
C ALA A 521 19.57 -10.50 -11.98
N VAL A 522 20.31 -9.42 -11.74
CA VAL A 522 20.14 -8.14 -12.44
C VAL A 522 21.03 -8.12 -13.68
N ALA A 523 20.42 -8.17 -14.86
CA ALA A 523 21.16 -8.21 -16.12
C ALA A 523 22.02 -6.94 -16.31
N GLY A 524 23.35 -7.10 -16.35
CA GLY A 524 24.31 -6.00 -16.48
C GLY A 524 24.60 -5.25 -15.17
N GLY A 525 24.22 -5.82 -14.02
CA GLY A 525 24.43 -5.26 -12.70
C GLY A 525 23.43 -4.19 -12.31
N PHE A 526 23.45 -3.80 -11.03
CA PHE A 526 22.68 -2.66 -10.52
C PHE A 526 23.53 -1.40 -10.53
N ARG A 527 22.95 -0.29 -11.01
CA ARG A 527 23.64 1.01 -11.17
C ARG A 527 23.13 2.03 -10.16
N PHE A 528 23.84 2.19 -9.06
CA PHE A 528 23.55 3.25 -8.10
C PHE A 528 23.83 4.61 -8.73
N GLY A 529 22.87 5.54 -8.69
CA GLY A 529 23.09 6.89 -9.21
C GLY A 529 22.53 7.14 -10.61
N ALA A 530 21.99 6.13 -11.29
CA ALA A 530 21.53 6.25 -12.68
C ALA A 530 20.31 7.18 -12.84
N ALA A 531 19.37 7.14 -11.88
CA ALA A 531 18.11 7.89 -11.90
C ALA A 531 18.11 9.16 -11.01
N GLY A 532 19.22 9.42 -10.29
CA GLY A 532 19.32 10.48 -9.29
C GLY A 532 20.40 10.14 -8.26
N SER A 533 20.57 10.96 -7.23
CA SER A 533 21.52 10.62 -6.16
C SER A 533 21.06 9.41 -5.37
N GLN A 534 21.88 8.36 -5.36
CA GLN A 534 21.68 7.17 -4.56
C GLN A 534 22.96 6.81 -3.82
N LYS A 535 22.80 6.20 -2.65
CA LYS A 535 23.91 5.79 -1.80
C LYS A 535 23.86 4.32 -1.48
N LEU A 536 24.97 3.62 -1.68
CA LEU A 536 25.23 2.33 -1.05
C LEU A 536 26.09 2.59 0.19
N GLN A 537 25.65 2.10 1.35
CA GLN A 537 26.42 2.24 2.59
C GLN A 537 26.50 0.98 3.45
N GLY A 538 27.41 1.02 4.41
CA GLY A 538 27.65 -0.06 5.36
C GLY A 538 28.68 -1.10 4.88
N SER A 539 28.77 -2.20 5.63
CA SER A 539 29.87 -3.18 5.53
C SER A 539 29.43 -4.59 5.13
N GLY A 540 28.18 -4.75 4.70
CA GLY A 540 27.70 -6.03 4.16
C GLY A 540 28.37 -6.44 2.86
N SER A 541 27.89 -7.53 2.26
CA SER A 541 28.42 -8.03 0.98
C SER A 541 27.48 -7.73 -0.19
N VAL A 542 28.04 -7.55 -1.37
CA VAL A 542 27.30 -7.44 -2.64
C VAL A 542 27.67 -8.64 -3.52
N LEU A 543 26.68 -9.37 -4.01
CA LEU A 543 26.88 -10.46 -4.98
C LEU A 543 26.43 -10.00 -6.37
N GLY A 544 27.27 -10.18 -7.39
CA GLY A 544 27.04 -9.68 -8.74
C GLY A 544 27.62 -8.29 -8.98
N ASP A 545 27.56 -7.84 -10.24
CA ASP A 545 28.21 -6.61 -10.69
C ASP A 545 27.64 -5.36 -10.01
N LEU A 546 28.53 -4.55 -9.46
CA LEU A 546 28.23 -3.31 -8.74
C LEU A 546 28.74 -2.11 -9.53
N ALA A 547 27.82 -1.23 -9.94
CA ALA A 547 28.16 0.04 -10.56
C ALA A 547 27.66 1.22 -9.72
N ILE A 548 28.55 2.19 -9.47
CA ILE A 548 28.25 3.47 -8.84
C ILE A 548 28.44 4.54 -9.91
N ASP A 549 27.34 4.97 -10.54
CA ASP A 549 27.30 5.99 -11.59
C ASP A 549 27.65 7.38 -11.05
N GLN A 550 27.80 8.35 -11.94
CA GLN A 550 28.30 9.71 -11.64
C GLN A 550 27.57 10.45 -10.50
N LEU A 551 26.29 10.17 -10.28
CA LEU A 551 25.50 10.76 -9.19
C LEU A 551 25.38 9.84 -7.96
N GLY A 552 25.91 8.63 -8.06
CA GLY A 552 25.95 7.62 -7.00
C GLY A 552 27.07 7.89 -6.00
N VAL A 553 26.85 7.43 -4.78
CA VAL A 553 27.82 7.47 -3.70
C VAL A 553 27.98 6.06 -3.15
N HIS A 554 29.22 5.61 -3.01
CA HIS A 554 29.57 4.45 -2.22
C HIS A 554 30.23 4.95 -0.94
N ASP A 555 29.50 4.82 0.16
CA ASP A 555 29.84 5.38 1.48
C ASP A 555 29.92 4.24 2.48
N LEU A 556 31.11 3.74 2.81
CA LEU A 556 31.20 2.57 3.70
C LEU A 556 30.73 2.87 5.15
N GLY A 557 30.45 4.14 5.48
CA GLY A 557 29.72 4.61 6.67
C GLY A 557 30.54 4.72 7.96
N HIS A 558 29.93 5.28 9.01
CA HIS A 558 30.52 5.77 10.30
C HIS A 558 31.19 4.75 11.25
N SER A 559 31.82 3.72 10.71
CA SER A 559 32.76 2.85 11.40
C SER A 559 33.57 2.14 10.33
N PRO A 560 34.90 2.11 10.41
CA PRO A 560 35.69 1.50 9.37
C PRO A 560 35.24 0.05 9.13
N GLY A 561 34.85 -0.27 7.89
CA GLY A 561 34.21 -1.51 7.47
C GLY A 561 34.91 -2.14 6.26
N VAL A 562 34.70 -3.44 6.06
CA VAL A 562 35.12 -4.11 4.82
C VAL A 562 33.87 -4.51 4.06
N GLN A 563 33.59 -3.83 2.94
CA GLN A 563 32.51 -4.24 2.06
C GLN A 563 33.05 -5.24 1.03
N CYS A 564 32.48 -6.44 0.99
CA CYS A 564 32.87 -7.46 0.02
C CYS A 564 32.01 -7.35 -1.25
N VAL A 565 32.61 -7.42 -2.43
CA VAL A 565 31.92 -7.45 -3.73
C VAL A 565 32.35 -8.72 -4.47
N GLU A 566 31.40 -9.56 -4.84
CA GLU A 566 31.61 -10.77 -5.66
C GLU A 566 31.04 -10.51 -7.06
N GLY A 567 31.71 -9.64 -7.81
CA GLY A 567 31.31 -9.15 -9.12
C GLY A 567 32.23 -8.02 -9.60
N ASP A 568 32.05 -7.58 -10.85
CA ASP A 568 32.79 -6.43 -11.38
C ASP A 568 32.40 -5.15 -10.62
N TYR A 569 33.39 -4.28 -10.35
CA TYR A 569 33.19 -3.03 -9.61
C TYR A 569 33.50 -1.81 -10.47
N THR A 570 32.46 -1.03 -10.77
CA THR A 570 32.58 0.25 -11.51
C THR A 570 32.30 1.43 -10.59
N MET A 571 33.23 2.38 -10.51
CA MET A 571 33.16 3.54 -9.62
C MET A 571 33.34 4.85 -10.42
N ASP A 572 32.22 5.36 -10.94
CA ASP A 572 32.14 6.61 -11.72
C ASP A 572 31.64 7.81 -10.89
N GLY A 573 30.98 7.53 -9.75
CA GLY A 573 30.47 8.51 -8.78
C GLY A 573 31.49 8.95 -7.72
N SER A 574 31.10 8.91 -6.44
CA SER A 574 32.00 9.21 -5.31
C SER A 574 32.20 8.01 -4.39
N LEU A 575 33.46 7.61 -4.16
CA LEU A 575 33.82 6.68 -3.10
C LEU A 575 34.20 7.49 -1.85
N GLN A 576 33.54 7.22 -0.74
CA GLN A 576 33.80 7.82 0.57
C GLN A 576 34.35 6.74 1.51
N ILE A 577 35.53 7.02 2.08
CA ILE A 577 36.22 6.11 3.00
C ILE A 577 36.70 6.84 4.24
N GLU A 578 36.75 6.10 5.33
CA GLU A 578 37.17 6.55 6.64
C GLU A 578 38.47 5.87 7.05
N ILE A 579 39.39 6.65 7.58
CA ILE A 579 40.72 6.17 7.97
C ILE A 579 41.04 6.67 9.38
N GLY A 580 41.01 5.74 10.33
CA GLY A 580 41.30 5.92 11.75
C GLY A 580 42.51 5.13 12.28
N GLY A 581 43.08 4.26 11.46
CA GLY A 581 44.21 3.39 11.79
C GLY A 581 44.57 2.44 10.65
N THR A 582 45.37 1.41 10.93
CA THR A 582 45.99 0.53 9.90
C THR A 582 45.30 -0.82 9.71
N THR A 583 44.26 -1.12 10.49
CA THR A 583 43.56 -2.41 10.42
C THR A 583 42.25 -2.26 9.65
N PRO A 584 42.03 -2.94 8.52
CA PRO A 584 40.81 -2.81 7.74
C PRO A 584 39.60 -3.32 8.54
N GLY A 585 38.49 -2.58 8.55
CA GLY A 585 37.24 -2.99 9.20
C GLY A 585 37.23 -2.92 10.74
N ALA A 586 38.30 -2.44 11.38
CA ALA A 586 38.34 -2.28 12.83
C ALA A 586 37.72 -0.94 13.24
N ALA A 587 37.14 -0.85 14.44
CA ALA A 587 36.53 0.40 14.93
C ALA A 587 37.50 1.62 14.97
N ALA A 588 38.81 1.37 15.13
CA ALA A 588 39.89 2.36 15.00
C ALA A 588 40.79 2.04 13.79
N GLY A 589 40.17 1.53 12.73
CA GLY A 589 40.78 0.98 11.53
C GLY A 589 40.56 1.86 10.31
N TYR A 590 40.45 1.24 9.13
CA TYR A 590 40.10 1.95 7.89
C TYR A 590 39.12 1.16 7.02
N ASP A 591 38.39 1.89 6.18
CA ASP A 591 37.43 1.34 5.22
C ASP A 591 38.11 0.65 4.04
N ARG A 592 37.51 -0.44 3.57
CA ARG A 592 38.01 -1.15 2.40
C ARG A 592 36.90 -1.76 1.57
N VAL A 593 36.96 -1.53 0.26
CA VAL A 593 36.26 -2.35 -0.72
C VAL A 593 37.13 -3.56 -1.05
N ARG A 594 36.57 -4.77 -0.92
CA ARG A 594 37.26 -6.01 -1.23
C ARG A 594 36.53 -6.76 -2.33
N LEU A 595 37.20 -7.05 -3.43
CA LEU A 595 36.67 -7.98 -4.42
C LEU A 595 37.20 -9.38 -4.10
N SER A 596 36.33 -10.39 -4.25
CA SER A 596 36.66 -11.79 -3.99
C SER A 596 35.93 -12.70 -4.99
N GLY A 597 36.43 -13.92 -5.20
CA GLY A 597 35.79 -14.90 -6.08
C GLY A 597 36.54 -15.06 -7.41
N ASP A 598 35.79 -15.07 -8.50
CA ASP A 598 36.29 -15.19 -9.89
C ASP A 598 37.05 -13.93 -10.33
N ALA A 599 37.61 -13.91 -11.54
CA ALA A 599 38.32 -12.74 -12.08
C ALA A 599 37.35 -11.56 -12.28
N HIS A 600 37.37 -10.61 -11.34
CA HIS A 600 36.50 -9.43 -11.32
C HIS A 600 37.28 -8.16 -11.61
N ASP A 601 36.79 -7.37 -12.56
CA ASP A 601 37.44 -6.14 -12.99
C ASP A 601 37.04 -4.95 -12.09
N VAL A 602 37.97 -4.02 -11.91
CA VAL A 602 37.74 -2.72 -11.26
C VAL A 602 37.87 -1.62 -12.30
N SER A 603 36.86 -0.77 -12.43
CA SER A 603 36.88 0.39 -13.33
C SER A 603 36.66 1.69 -12.55
N LEU A 604 37.62 2.62 -12.63
CA LEU A 604 37.60 3.87 -11.89
C LEU A 604 37.57 5.09 -12.83
N SER A 605 36.58 5.95 -12.63
CA SER A 605 36.54 7.28 -13.26
C SER A 605 35.97 8.39 -12.36
N GLY A 606 35.46 8.01 -11.19
CA GLY A 606 34.84 8.89 -10.20
C GLY A 606 35.81 9.57 -9.25
N THR A 607 35.31 10.03 -8.11
CA THR A 607 36.07 10.78 -7.09
C THR A 607 36.33 9.94 -5.84
N LEU A 608 37.42 10.25 -5.13
CA LEU A 608 37.73 9.69 -3.81
C LEU A 608 37.63 10.80 -2.76
N SER A 609 36.87 10.53 -1.69
CA SER A 609 36.81 11.36 -0.49
C SER A 609 37.32 10.56 0.71
N VAL A 610 38.24 11.14 1.48
CA VAL A 610 38.85 10.48 2.64
C VAL A 610 38.58 11.29 3.90
N ALA A 611 37.89 10.66 4.86
CA ALA A 611 37.66 11.18 6.20
C ALA A 611 38.69 10.61 7.17
N TRP A 612 39.60 11.47 7.64
CA TRP A 612 40.67 11.07 8.55
C TRP A 612 40.27 11.23 10.02
N SER A 613 40.62 10.24 10.86
CA SER A 613 40.37 10.24 12.30
C SER A 613 41.49 9.55 13.09
N GLY A 614 41.45 9.66 14.42
CA GLY A 614 42.54 9.22 15.30
C GLY A 614 43.71 10.20 15.35
N VAL A 615 44.76 9.88 16.11
CA VAL A 615 46.05 10.62 16.13
C VAL A 615 47.18 9.68 16.51
N GLY A 616 48.37 9.89 15.97
CA GLY A 616 49.60 9.18 16.36
C GLY A 616 49.62 7.68 16.01
N TRP A 617 48.78 7.24 15.07
CA TRP A 617 48.75 5.86 14.61
C TRP A 617 49.59 5.66 13.35
N ALA A 618 49.80 6.71 12.54
CA ALA A 618 50.47 6.59 11.26
C ALA A 618 52.00 6.52 11.43
N SER A 619 52.63 5.72 10.61
CA SER A 619 54.09 5.58 10.50
C SER A 619 54.55 5.73 9.05
N LEU A 620 55.80 6.15 8.86
CA LEU A 620 56.41 6.21 7.54
C LEU A 620 56.39 4.83 6.88
N GLY A 621 55.81 4.75 5.68
CA GLY A 621 55.70 3.51 4.92
C GLY A 621 54.45 2.67 5.23
N ASP A 622 53.52 3.17 6.05
CA ASP A 622 52.22 2.49 6.21
C ASP A 622 51.50 2.36 4.88
N GLU A 623 50.83 1.21 4.70
CA GLU A 623 50.12 0.81 3.49
C GLU A 623 48.65 0.54 3.79
N LEU A 624 47.73 1.30 3.17
CA LEU A 624 46.28 1.15 3.34
C LEU A 624 45.63 0.76 2.02
N TRP A 625 45.22 -0.50 1.90
CA TRP A 625 44.63 -1.08 0.70
C TRP A 625 43.13 -0.75 0.65
N ILE A 626 42.78 0.41 0.09
CA ILE A 626 41.40 0.95 0.11
C ILE A 626 40.48 0.25 -0.89
N ILE A 627 41.03 -0.27 -1.99
CA ILE A 627 40.39 -1.24 -2.86
C ILE A 627 41.35 -2.42 -2.97
N ARG A 628 40.90 -3.59 -2.54
CA ARG A 628 41.67 -4.82 -2.63
C ARG A 628 40.97 -5.80 -3.56
N ASN A 629 41.49 -5.94 -4.77
CA ASN A 629 41.02 -6.91 -5.74
C ASN A 629 41.79 -8.22 -5.57
N ASP A 630 41.33 -9.09 -4.67
CA ASP A 630 41.97 -10.40 -4.43
C ASP A 630 41.74 -11.41 -5.57
N THR A 631 41.24 -10.95 -6.73
CA THR A 631 40.91 -11.78 -7.88
C THR A 631 41.93 -11.66 -9.00
N ALA A 632 41.78 -12.45 -10.07
CA ALA A 632 42.63 -12.36 -11.26
C ALA A 632 42.20 -11.27 -12.27
N GLY A 633 41.22 -10.43 -11.92
CA GLY A 633 40.72 -9.37 -12.80
C GLY A 633 41.68 -8.17 -12.91
N THR A 634 41.31 -7.21 -13.74
CA THR A 634 42.14 -6.04 -14.11
C THR A 634 41.62 -4.76 -13.45
N LEU A 635 42.52 -3.82 -13.17
CA LEU A 635 42.18 -2.45 -12.81
C LEU A 635 42.27 -1.52 -14.04
N PHE A 636 41.20 -0.78 -14.30
CA PHE A 636 41.11 0.22 -15.35
C PHE A 636 40.90 1.62 -14.76
N GLY A 637 41.62 2.62 -15.28
CA GLY A 637 41.45 4.02 -14.92
C GLY A 637 42.04 4.41 -13.57
N THR A 638 41.69 5.61 -13.10
CA THR A 638 42.11 6.20 -11.83
C THR A 638 40.98 7.06 -11.27
N PHE A 639 41.01 7.39 -9.98
CA PHE A 639 40.14 8.45 -9.48
C PHE A 639 40.47 9.79 -10.15
N LEU A 640 39.44 10.58 -10.39
CA LEU A 640 39.50 11.87 -11.05
C LEU A 640 40.41 12.83 -10.28
N GLY A 641 41.41 13.37 -10.97
CA GLY A 641 42.38 14.31 -10.40
C GLY A 641 43.47 13.65 -9.54
N LEU A 642 43.48 12.32 -9.44
CA LEU A 642 44.44 11.56 -8.64
C LEU A 642 45.12 10.50 -9.51
N SER A 643 46.14 10.91 -10.28
CA SER A 643 47.01 9.94 -10.98
C SER A 643 47.89 9.16 -10.01
N ASP A 644 48.55 8.11 -10.49
CA ASP A 644 49.46 7.30 -9.67
C ASP A 644 50.53 8.17 -8.98
N GLY A 645 50.67 7.98 -7.66
CA GLY A 645 51.55 8.73 -6.78
C GLY A 645 51.03 10.10 -6.34
N GLU A 646 49.87 10.58 -6.80
CA GLU A 646 49.36 11.90 -6.39
C GLU A 646 48.99 11.96 -4.90
N PRO A 647 49.18 13.11 -4.23
CA PRO A 647 48.86 13.25 -2.83
C PRO A 647 47.34 13.35 -2.63
N VAL A 648 46.82 12.51 -1.74
CA VAL A 648 45.43 12.55 -1.30
C VAL A 648 45.26 13.56 -0.15
N GLY A 649 46.32 13.80 0.63
CA GLY A 649 46.33 14.79 1.71
C GLY A 649 47.53 14.66 2.63
N VAL A 650 47.63 15.56 3.61
CA VAL A 650 48.58 15.45 4.73
C VAL A 650 47.80 15.09 5.98
N TYR A 651 48.20 14.01 6.64
CA TYR A 651 47.57 13.55 7.88
C TYR A 651 48.59 12.93 8.82
N ASP A 652 48.45 13.21 10.12
CA ASP A 652 49.36 12.73 11.18
C ASP A 652 50.86 13.03 10.90
N GLY A 653 51.13 14.13 10.19
CA GLY A 653 52.49 14.54 9.80
C GLY A 653 53.05 13.85 8.55
N PHE A 654 52.30 12.97 7.89
CA PHE A 654 52.70 12.27 6.67
C PHE A 654 51.93 12.77 5.45
N LEU A 655 52.59 12.74 4.29
CA LEU A 655 51.94 12.98 3.00
C LEU A 655 51.44 11.64 2.45
N TRP A 656 50.12 11.49 2.36
CA TRP A 656 49.50 10.26 1.87
C TRP A 656 49.35 10.30 0.35
N ARG A 657 49.88 9.27 -0.33
CA ARG A 657 49.86 9.15 -1.79
C ARG A 657 49.05 7.94 -2.22
N ILE A 658 48.32 8.07 -3.32
CA ILE A 658 47.58 6.96 -3.91
C ILE A 658 48.42 6.22 -4.95
N HIS A 659 48.25 4.90 -5.03
CA HIS A 659 48.89 4.04 -5.99
C HIS A 659 47.87 3.08 -6.62
N TYR A 660 48.02 2.83 -7.91
CA TYR A 660 47.14 1.95 -8.68
C TYR A 660 47.91 0.76 -9.25
N GLY A 661 47.28 -0.40 -9.29
CA GLY A 661 47.88 -1.62 -9.83
C GLY A 661 48.97 -2.20 -8.93
N ALA A 662 48.78 -2.06 -7.62
CA ALA A 662 49.62 -2.72 -6.62
C ALA A 662 49.25 -4.20 -6.53
N ASP A 663 50.24 -5.06 -6.26
CA ASP A 663 50.10 -6.47 -5.89
C ASP A 663 51.04 -6.71 -4.71
N GLY A 664 50.69 -7.63 -3.80
CA GLY A 664 51.28 -7.85 -2.48
C GLY A 664 52.81 -7.84 -2.37
N GLY A 665 53.41 -6.64 -2.40
CA GLY A 665 54.81 -6.36 -2.05
C GLY A 665 55.71 -5.74 -3.13
N LEU A 666 55.26 -5.43 -4.37
CA LEU A 666 56.09 -4.68 -5.34
C LEU A 666 55.24 -3.77 -6.27
N PRO A 667 55.71 -2.55 -6.64
CA PRO A 667 55.00 -1.70 -7.59
C PRO A 667 55.07 -2.24 -9.03
N GLY A 668 53.91 -2.35 -9.69
CA GLY A 668 53.80 -2.54 -11.13
C GLY A 668 53.39 -3.96 -11.54
N GLY A 669 52.10 -4.27 -11.44
CA GLY A 669 51.53 -5.47 -12.07
C GLY A 669 50.21 -6.00 -11.49
N GLY A 670 49.71 -5.43 -10.39
CA GLY A 670 48.47 -5.87 -9.76
C GLY A 670 47.24 -5.09 -10.17
N ASN A 671 46.21 -5.23 -9.36
CA ASN A 671 44.85 -4.74 -9.60
C ASN A 671 44.25 -4.05 -8.36
N ASP A 672 45.09 -3.74 -7.36
CA ASP A 672 44.69 -3.06 -6.13
C ASP A 672 44.86 -1.53 -6.19
N VAL A 673 44.18 -0.83 -5.27
CA VAL A 673 44.38 0.59 -4.98
C VAL A 673 44.86 0.77 -3.54
N LEU A 674 46.01 1.42 -3.41
CA LEU A 674 46.78 1.51 -2.18
C LEU A 674 47.04 2.98 -1.82
N LEU A 675 46.96 3.34 -0.54
CA LEU A 675 47.51 4.59 -0.01
C LEU A 675 48.81 4.30 0.76
N THR A 676 49.84 5.11 0.53
CA THR A 676 51.12 5.01 1.27
C THR A 676 51.43 6.30 2.04
N ALA A 677 51.94 6.15 3.26
CA ALA A 677 52.42 7.26 4.07
C ALA A 677 53.87 7.60 3.68
N ALA A 678 54.08 8.77 3.08
CA ALA A 678 55.39 9.28 2.71
C ALA A 678 55.85 10.41 3.64
N ALA A 679 57.17 10.63 3.72
CA ALA A 679 57.73 11.78 4.40
C ALA A 679 57.17 13.08 3.77
N PRO A 680 56.74 14.07 4.58
CA PRO A 680 56.31 15.35 4.04
C PRO A 680 57.47 16.00 3.28
N VAL A 681 57.17 16.63 2.15
CA VAL A 681 58.19 17.36 1.38
C VAL A 681 58.77 18.43 2.32
N PRO A 682 60.08 18.42 2.62
CA PRO A 682 60.64 19.45 3.48
C PRO A 682 60.43 20.80 2.81
N GLU A 683 59.91 21.79 3.54
CA GLU A 683 59.95 23.17 3.06
C GLU A 683 61.39 23.45 2.61
N PRO A 684 61.61 24.07 1.43
CA PRO A 684 62.95 24.36 0.97
C PRO A 684 63.65 25.15 2.06
N GLY A 685 64.60 24.49 2.73
CA GLY A 685 65.15 24.96 3.99
C GLY A 685 65.57 26.41 3.85
N ALA A 686 65.16 27.24 4.81
CA ALA A 686 65.61 28.62 4.89
C ALA A 686 67.14 28.63 4.74
N LEU A 687 67.61 29.06 3.56
CA LEU A 687 69.02 29.30 3.29
C LEU A 687 69.49 30.29 4.35
N SER A 688 70.19 29.79 5.37
CA SER A 688 70.91 30.63 6.31
C SER A 688 72.05 31.28 5.53
N LEU A 689 71.76 32.47 5.01
CA LEU A 689 72.70 33.30 4.28
C LEU A 689 73.76 33.79 5.28
N LEU A 690 74.96 33.21 5.22
CA LEU A 690 76.12 33.75 5.92
C LEU A 690 76.45 35.11 5.29
N LEU A 691 76.12 36.19 6.01
CA LEU A 691 76.43 37.56 5.63
C LEU A 691 77.94 37.78 5.58
N LEU A 692 78.50 37.95 4.38
CA LEU A 692 79.73 38.72 4.19
C LEU A 692 79.44 39.90 3.24
N ALA A 693 79.40 41.08 3.87
CA ALA A 693 79.59 42.43 3.33
C ALA A 693 79.11 42.74 1.89
N GLY A 694 77.94 43.40 1.83
CA GLY A 694 77.68 44.51 0.90
C GLY A 694 76.96 44.16 -0.40
N VAL A 695 75.80 44.83 -0.59
CA VAL A 695 74.91 44.91 -1.77
C VAL A 695 73.73 43.90 -1.78
N PRO A 696 72.46 44.37 -1.81
CA PRO A 696 71.30 43.49 -1.92
C PRO A 696 70.97 43.20 -3.40
N LEU A 697 70.70 41.93 -3.73
CA LEU A 697 70.00 41.56 -4.97
C LEU A 697 68.91 40.51 -4.66
N ILE A 698 67.74 40.74 -5.25
CA ILE A 698 66.43 40.13 -4.99
C ILE A 698 66.22 38.85 -5.80
N LEU A 699 65.51 37.86 -5.25
CA LEU A 699 64.56 37.02 -6.00
C LEU A 699 63.47 36.46 -5.07
N ARG A 700 62.36 37.20 -4.94
CA ARG A 700 61.08 36.64 -4.48
C ARG A 700 60.38 36.03 -5.70
N LYS A 701 60.17 34.72 -5.71
CA LYS A 701 59.06 34.11 -6.47
C LYS A 701 57.89 33.96 -5.50
N CYS A 702 56.93 34.87 -5.60
CA CYS A 702 55.62 34.71 -4.99
C CYS A 702 54.85 33.61 -5.75
N PHE A 703 54.36 32.59 -5.06
CA PHE A 703 53.17 31.86 -5.49
C PHE A 703 51.99 32.34 -4.65
N GLY A 704 50.92 32.70 -5.35
CA GLY A 704 49.76 33.41 -4.82
C GLY A 704 48.93 32.57 -3.87
N ILE A 705 48.66 33.16 -2.72
CA ILE A 705 47.58 32.80 -1.80
C ILE A 705 46.37 33.60 -2.27
N GLU A 706 45.30 32.91 -2.67
CA GLU A 706 44.01 33.56 -2.95
C GLU A 706 43.30 33.87 -1.63
N PHE A 707 42.93 35.15 -1.48
CA PHE A 707 42.22 35.69 -0.35
C PHE A 707 40.75 35.27 -0.37
N ILE A 708 40.28 34.75 0.76
CA ILE A 708 38.87 34.79 1.17
C ILE A 708 38.48 36.27 1.31
N ARG A 709 37.44 36.71 0.59
CA ARG A 709 36.65 37.90 0.96
C ARG A 709 35.48 37.46 1.82
N ILE A 710 35.32 38.20 2.92
CA ILE A 710 34.23 38.16 3.91
C ILE A 710 32.87 38.28 3.22
#